data_AF-A0A0K0ESG1-F1
#
_entry.id   AF-A0A0K0ESG1-F1
#
_cell.length_a   1.000
_cell.length_b   1.000
_cell.length_c   1.000
_cell.angle_alpha   90.00
_cell.angle_beta   90.00
_cell.angle_gamma   90.00
#
_symmetry.space_group_name_H-M   'P 1'
#
loop_
_entity.id
_entity.type
_entity.pdbx_description
1 polymer ?
#
loop_
_entity_poly.entity_id
_entity_poly.type
_entity_poly.pdbx_seq_one_letter_code
_entity_poly.pdbx_strand_id
1 'polypeptide(L)'
;MKSAKFLLYLLFYIFFIVTFKKSLTLGSLNNCSRRVVGYYTSWLEKYITESQAKSLTHIIYSFIHVHSNGSLYIGDYKNSKLNKLAEDKLVHLFSMRKVNPNLKIMFAVGGWENSEHFSKIFSTPQGRVVFILEIVKMIDKYDFDGVDIDWEYPTTGGAIEGVPEDKQNYVLLMKEMREALNHYERKIGRYKKLIISFAGAAGEWTLNPGFDLNNLIHYVDFINIMSYDYFGAWDSKWGAFTGPPAPLYHGSLRSMSGKMNVDWTIKYYYCNSNDLSKLNMGIPFYGRYWNNVGEPIDKEDDMWRIAIKNKKGKYDGGHITWRSLKHKINCTWNIENSKYHKKSKVPYLIEKKNFLSFENPRSIKEKMEYVEKKNLGGVMVWAIEYDDDSNTLLDTITSFNLCNGRNDIKPFKCSPLTEKRWWTADENEKFAGMCGKSAPLYNGYYPVCDPEDTAFSCCGKYGYCGNGPEYCDCPECVDYGKYPEMALNEPIKPSSIVKWYTNDAEEGKRGRCGRNVPLMDNGEYAICNPDDDAAYCCSLAGYCGSSNEHCLCDGCVNFKEKPNYKYSHIYWWTYSQSPQNSGKCGKNAPKLLNNVIPICNPESENAHCCSVNGWCGTGAEYCECPGCVDFKKNPDYRFD
;
A
#
# COMPACT_ATOMS: atom_id res chain seq x y z
N MET A 1 1.80 82.23 -9.82
CA MET A 1 1.15 81.04 -10.44
C MET A 1 2.06 79.82 -10.62
N LYS A 2 3.39 79.93 -10.70
CA LYS A 2 4.29 78.75 -10.82
C LYS A 2 4.51 77.97 -9.51
N SER A 3 4.35 78.58 -8.33
CA SER A 3 4.53 77.90 -7.04
C SER A 3 3.37 76.98 -6.64
N ALA A 4 2.13 77.31 -7.04
CA ALA A 4 0.95 76.51 -6.68
C ALA A 4 0.88 75.17 -7.42
N LYS A 5 1.38 75.09 -8.66
CA LYS A 5 1.39 73.82 -9.41
C LYS A 5 2.37 72.81 -8.81
N PHE A 6 3.52 73.25 -8.31
CA PHE A 6 4.52 72.33 -7.75
C PHE A 6 4.03 71.64 -6.47
N LEU A 7 3.26 72.37 -5.63
CA LEU A 7 2.69 71.81 -4.41
C LEU A 7 1.62 70.74 -4.69
N LEU A 8 0.83 70.92 -5.77
CA LEU A 8 -0.21 69.95 -6.14
C LEU A 8 0.37 68.63 -6.66
N TYR A 9 1.45 68.70 -7.44
CA TYR A 9 2.14 67.49 -7.93
C TYR A 9 2.83 66.72 -6.80
N LEU A 10 3.40 67.43 -5.82
CA LEU A 10 4.01 66.78 -4.65
C LEU A 10 2.96 66.05 -3.79
N LEU A 11 1.78 66.65 -3.61
CA LEU A 11 0.67 66.02 -2.87
C LEU A 11 0.12 64.78 -3.59
N PHE A 12 -0.01 64.82 -4.92
CA PHE A 12 -0.42 63.63 -5.69
C PHE A 12 0.62 62.50 -5.63
N TYR A 13 1.91 62.82 -5.69
CA TYR A 13 2.97 61.81 -5.63
C TYR A 13 3.10 61.20 -4.24
N ILE A 14 2.95 61.99 -3.18
CA ILE A 14 2.90 61.48 -1.80
C ILE A 14 1.64 60.62 -1.59
N PHE A 15 0.48 61.03 -2.11
CA PHE A 15 -0.73 60.21 -2.00
C PHE A 15 -0.57 58.86 -2.72
N PHE A 16 0.05 58.84 -3.91
CA PHE A 16 0.29 57.61 -4.66
C PHE A 16 1.32 56.70 -3.97
N ILE A 17 2.39 57.26 -3.38
CA ILE A 17 3.37 56.45 -2.63
C ILE A 17 2.77 55.94 -1.31
N VAL A 18 1.93 56.72 -0.63
CA VAL A 18 1.31 56.28 0.63
C VAL A 18 0.23 55.23 0.37
N THR A 19 -0.54 55.30 -0.72
CA THR A 19 -1.48 54.24 -1.08
C THR A 19 -0.76 52.99 -1.60
N PHE A 20 0.31 53.10 -2.38
CA PHE A 20 1.08 51.92 -2.81
C PHE A 20 1.90 51.28 -1.68
N LYS A 21 2.49 52.06 -0.76
CA LYS A 21 3.20 51.48 0.39
C LYS A 21 2.27 50.91 1.46
N LYS A 22 1.07 51.47 1.66
CA LYS A 22 0.07 50.82 2.53
C LYS A 22 -0.49 49.53 1.92
N SER A 23 -0.34 49.33 0.62
CA SER A 23 -0.65 48.03 0.00
C SER A 23 0.47 46.98 0.14
N LEU A 24 1.67 47.34 0.62
CA LEU A 24 2.79 46.41 0.81
C LEU A 24 3.07 46.06 2.28
N THR A 25 2.26 46.58 3.21
CA THR A 25 2.31 46.18 4.63
C THR A 25 0.96 45.65 5.13
N LEU A 26 0.12 45.10 4.25
CA LEU A 26 -0.74 44.00 4.70
C LEU A 26 0.22 42.87 5.00
N GLY A 27 0.67 42.79 6.26
CA GLY A 27 1.44 41.66 6.77
C GLY A 27 0.79 40.42 6.21
N SER A 28 1.59 39.56 5.57
CA SER A 28 1.14 38.38 4.85
C SER A 28 -0.04 37.79 5.62
N LEU A 29 -1.26 38.07 5.17
CA LEU A 29 -2.41 37.32 5.61
C LEU A 29 -1.98 35.92 5.22
N ASN A 30 -1.53 35.13 6.19
CA ASN A 30 -1.17 33.75 5.99
C ASN A 30 -2.43 33.14 5.42
N ASN A 31 -2.52 33.13 4.09
CA ASN A 31 -3.75 32.81 3.39
C ASN A 31 -3.88 31.31 3.61
N CYS A 32 -4.65 30.96 4.63
CA CYS A 32 -4.72 29.62 5.15
C CYS A 32 -5.21 28.71 4.04
N SER A 33 -4.30 27.94 3.45
CA SER A 33 -4.58 27.10 2.30
C SER A 33 -5.28 25.80 2.68
N ARG A 34 -5.35 25.49 3.98
CA ARG A 34 -5.96 24.25 4.48
C ARG A 34 -7.48 24.29 4.40
N ARG A 35 -8.07 23.16 4.02
CA ARG A 35 -9.49 23.03 3.69
C ARG A 35 -10.24 22.20 4.72
N VAL A 36 -11.47 22.61 4.97
CA VAL A 36 -12.54 21.76 5.51
C VAL A 36 -13.62 21.69 4.44
N VAL A 37 -13.69 20.54 3.77
CA VAL A 37 -14.61 20.25 2.67
C VAL A 37 -15.77 19.41 3.21
N GLY A 38 -17.01 19.82 2.96
CA GLY A 38 -18.18 19.02 3.33
C GLY A 38 -19.00 18.59 2.12
N TYR A 39 -19.29 17.30 2.01
CA TYR A 39 -20.22 16.79 1.01
C TYR A 39 -21.65 16.99 1.51
N TYR A 40 -22.50 17.57 0.66
CA TYR A 40 -23.89 17.91 0.94
C TYR A 40 -24.80 17.20 -0.06
N THR A 41 -25.62 16.27 0.41
CA THR A 41 -26.35 15.36 -0.48
C THR A 41 -27.59 16.00 -1.09
N SER A 42 -28.01 15.59 -2.28
CA SER A 42 -29.22 16.07 -2.96
C SER A 42 -30.50 15.36 -2.51
N TRP A 43 -30.38 14.17 -1.91
CA TRP A 43 -31.51 13.28 -1.60
C TRP A 43 -31.90 13.23 -0.11
N LEU A 44 -31.02 13.61 0.82
CA LEU A 44 -31.38 13.64 2.25
C LEU A 44 -32.21 14.88 2.55
N GLU A 45 -33.27 14.74 3.35
CA GLU A 45 -34.22 15.84 3.62
C GLU A 45 -33.64 16.99 4.46
N LYS A 46 -32.51 16.78 5.14
CA LYS A 46 -31.92 17.81 6.01
C LYS A 46 -31.24 18.90 5.17
N TYR A 47 -31.53 20.14 5.49
CA TYR A 47 -30.91 21.31 4.88
C TYR A 47 -29.63 21.70 5.64
N ILE A 48 -28.63 22.21 4.91
CA ILE A 48 -27.43 22.76 5.55
C ILE A 48 -27.81 23.98 6.39
N THR A 49 -27.26 24.07 7.59
CA THR A 49 -27.50 25.20 8.50
C THR A 49 -26.48 26.33 8.28
N GLU A 50 -26.81 27.53 8.72
CA GLU A 50 -25.88 28.66 8.71
C GLU A 50 -24.61 28.38 9.53
N SER A 51 -24.74 27.68 10.66
CA SER A 51 -23.59 27.30 11.50
C SER A 51 -22.63 26.39 10.75
N GLN A 52 -23.15 25.34 10.10
CA GLN A 52 -22.35 24.44 9.28
C GLN A 52 -21.68 25.18 8.12
N ALA A 53 -22.40 26.07 7.43
CA ALA A 53 -21.85 26.84 6.33
C ALA A 53 -20.72 27.81 6.77
N LYS A 54 -20.78 28.37 7.98
CA LYS A 54 -19.70 29.21 8.55
C LYS A 54 -18.45 28.42 8.89
N SER A 55 -18.61 27.15 9.30
CA SER A 55 -17.49 26.31 9.71
C SER A 55 -16.76 25.63 8.53
N LEU A 56 -17.32 25.69 7.32
CA LEU A 56 -16.77 25.05 6.13
C LEU A 56 -16.05 26.03 5.19
N THR A 57 -14.99 25.54 4.54
CA THR A 57 -14.30 26.28 3.48
C THR A 57 -14.88 25.99 2.10
N HIS A 58 -15.30 24.74 1.90
CA HIS A 58 -15.88 24.24 0.65
C HIS A 58 -17.09 23.36 0.97
N ILE A 59 -18.13 23.48 0.16
CA ILE A 59 -19.24 22.52 0.13
C ILE A 59 -19.33 21.93 -1.27
N ILE A 60 -19.43 20.61 -1.35
CA ILE A 60 -19.60 19.85 -2.59
C ILE A 60 -21.02 19.30 -2.62
N TYR A 61 -21.87 19.89 -3.47
CA TYR A 61 -23.23 19.41 -3.70
C TYR A 61 -23.21 18.08 -4.45
N SER A 62 -23.76 17.03 -3.84
CA SER A 62 -23.57 15.63 -4.24
C SER A 62 -24.92 14.95 -4.41
N PHE A 63 -25.30 14.38 -5.55
CA PHE A 63 -24.60 14.39 -6.82
C PHE A 63 -25.44 15.09 -7.88
N ILE A 64 -24.74 15.68 -8.85
CA ILE A 64 -25.27 15.89 -10.19
C ILE A 64 -25.11 14.56 -10.94
N HIS A 65 -26.16 14.15 -11.63
CA HIS A 65 -26.20 12.87 -12.32
C HIS A 65 -25.76 12.99 -13.78
N VAL A 66 -25.26 11.87 -14.32
CA VAL A 66 -24.76 11.77 -15.68
C VAL A 66 -25.65 10.84 -16.51
N HIS A 67 -26.06 11.28 -17.69
CA HIS A 67 -26.70 10.42 -18.68
C HIS A 67 -25.66 9.64 -19.49
N SER A 68 -26.08 8.52 -20.09
CA SER A 68 -25.21 7.69 -20.95
C SER A 68 -24.58 8.41 -22.16
N ASN A 69 -25.09 9.59 -22.53
CA ASN A 69 -24.53 10.46 -23.57
C ASN A 69 -23.57 11.54 -23.04
N GLY A 70 -23.29 11.55 -21.73
CA GLY A 70 -22.44 12.55 -21.06
C GLY A 70 -23.13 13.83 -20.63
N SER A 71 -24.45 13.99 -20.87
CA SER A 71 -25.19 15.15 -20.38
C SER A 71 -25.49 15.08 -18.88
N LEU A 72 -25.53 16.23 -18.21
CA LEU A 72 -25.69 16.34 -16.77
C LEU A 72 -27.10 16.79 -16.38
N TYR A 73 -27.62 16.27 -15.27
CA TYR A 73 -28.94 16.66 -14.73
C TYR A 73 -28.96 16.64 -13.20
N ILE A 74 -29.89 17.40 -12.60
CA ILE A 74 -30.07 17.48 -11.14
C ILE A 74 -31.27 16.62 -10.75
N GLY A 75 -31.11 15.85 -9.67
CA GLY A 75 -32.14 14.96 -9.14
C GLY A 75 -32.15 13.59 -9.80
N ASP A 76 -33.28 12.89 -9.67
CA ASP A 76 -33.56 11.57 -10.22
C ASP A 76 -34.54 11.67 -11.40
N TYR A 77 -34.16 11.07 -12.53
CA TYR A 77 -34.97 11.06 -13.76
C TYR A 77 -36.44 10.63 -13.56
N LYS A 78 -36.72 9.72 -12.61
CA LYS A 78 -38.04 9.12 -12.40
C LYS A 78 -38.77 9.65 -11.17
N ASN A 79 -38.15 10.49 -10.34
CA ASN A 79 -38.70 10.87 -9.05
C ASN A 79 -38.85 12.39 -8.90
N SER A 80 -40.03 12.89 -9.28
CA SER A 80 -40.34 14.33 -9.23
C SER A 80 -40.20 14.94 -7.83
N LYS A 81 -40.50 14.18 -6.77
CA LYS A 81 -40.33 14.63 -5.39
C LYS A 81 -38.85 14.82 -5.06
N LEU A 82 -37.99 13.87 -5.43
CA LEU A 82 -36.53 14.01 -5.25
C LEU A 82 -35.95 15.13 -6.10
N ASN A 83 -36.47 15.35 -7.32
CA ASN A 83 -36.04 16.46 -8.16
C ASN A 83 -36.33 17.80 -7.51
N LYS A 84 -37.55 17.95 -6.99
CA LYS A 84 -37.94 19.17 -6.29
C LYS A 84 -37.07 19.40 -5.04
N LEU A 85 -36.85 18.36 -4.24
CA LEU A 85 -35.96 18.43 -3.07
C LEU A 85 -34.54 18.84 -3.47
N ALA A 86 -33.98 18.22 -4.51
CA ALA A 86 -32.64 18.51 -5.00
C ALA A 86 -32.51 19.98 -5.46
N GLU A 87 -33.46 20.47 -6.26
CA GLU A 87 -33.49 21.86 -6.70
C GLU A 87 -33.62 22.84 -5.52
N ASP A 88 -34.52 22.56 -4.57
CA ASP A 88 -34.75 23.41 -3.40
C ASP A 88 -33.51 23.46 -2.50
N LYS A 89 -32.85 22.31 -2.29
CA LYS A 89 -31.59 22.22 -1.55
C LYS A 89 -30.46 22.96 -2.25
N LEU A 90 -30.38 22.91 -3.58
CA LEU A 90 -29.38 23.65 -4.33
C LEU A 90 -29.58 25.18 -4.21
N VAL A 91 -30.81 25.66 -4.37
CA VAL A 91 -31.15 27.08 -4.18
C VAL A 91 -30.80 27.53 -2.76
N HIS A 92 -31.16 26.72 -1.76
CA HIS A 92 -30.83 26.99 -0.36
C HIS A 92 -29.32 27.06 -0.13
N LEU A 93 -28.55 26.11 -0.69
CA LEU A 93 -27.08 26.09 -0.57
C LEU A 93 -26.46 27.39 -1.08
N PHE A 94 -26.86 27.89 -2.26
CA PHE A 94 -26.32 29.14 -2.79
C PHE A 94 -26.69 30.35 -1.91
N SER A 95 -27.82 30.32 -1.20
CA SER A 95 -28.17 31.37 -0.25
C SER A 95 -27.16 31.49 0.91
N MET A 96 -26.43 30.41 1.23
CA MET A 96 -25.40 30.39 2.28
C MET A 96 -24.18 31.26 1.96
N ARG A 97 -24.00 31.71 0.71
CA ARG A 97 -22.96 32.72 0.38
C ARG A 97 -23.15 34.04 1.13
N LYS A 98 -24.39 34.38 1.50
CA LYS A 98 -24.67 35.55 2.34
C LYS A 98 -24.15 35.38 3.77
N VAL A 99 -24.08 34.13 4.23
CA VAL A 99 -23.70 33.73 5.58
C VAL A 99 -22.18 33.56 5.69
N ASN A 100 -21.55 32.97 4.67
CA ASN A 100 -20.10 32.81 4.55
C ASN A 100 -19.63 33.27 3.16
N PRO A 101 -19.21 34.55 3.00
CA PRO A 101 -18.79 35.09 1.70
C PRO A 101 -17.52 34.45 1.09
N ASN A 102 -16.73 33.75 1.90
CA ASN A 102 -15.51 33.07 1.45
C ASN A 102 -15.75 31.61 1.05
N LEU A 103 -16.94 31.07 1.35
CA LEU A 103 -17.36 29.71 1.04
C LEU A 103 -17.24 29.43 -0.46
N LYS A 104 -16.62 28.30 -0.80
CA LYS A 104 -16.62 27.75 -2.15
C LYS A 104 -17.73 26.73 -2.29
N ILE A 105 -18.58 26.90 -3.29
CA ILE A 105 -19.65 25.95 -3.58
C ILE A 105 -19.31 25.24 -4.87
N MET A 106 -19.09 23.93 -4.79
CA MET A 106 -18.79 23.04 -5.91
C MET A 106 -19.90 22.00 -6.05
N PHE A 107 -19.87 21.20 -7.11
CA PHE A 107 -20.71 20.02 -7.25
C PHE A 107 -19.89 18.79 -7.59
N ALA A 108 -20.33 17.63 -7.11
CA ALA A 108 -19.76 16.34 -7.49
C ALA A 108 -20.59 15.70 -8.60
N VAL A 109 -19.91 15.11 -9.58
CA VAL A 109 -20.51 14.21 -10.57
C VAL A 109 -19.90 12.83 -10.37
N GLY A 110 -20.75 11.81 -10.30
CA GLY A 110 -20.35 10.43 -10.02
C GLY A 110 -20.86 9.93 -8.68
N GLY A 111 -20.05 9.12 -8.02
CA GLY A 111 -20.39 8.30 -6.85
C GLY A 111 -20.69 6.86 -7.25
N TRP A 112 -20.79 5.97 -6.25
CA TRP A 112 -20.97 4.52 -6.40
C TRP A 112 -22.00 4.08 -7.46
N GLU A 113 -23.19 4.69 -7.46
CA GLU A 113 -24.31 4.33 -8.36
C GLU A 113 -24.49 5.28 -9.56
N ASN A 114 -23.59 6.25 -9.74
CA ASN A 114 -23.70 7.31 -10.76
C ASN A 114 -22.40 7.46 -11.59
N SER A 115 -21.52 6.46 -11.52
CA SER A 115 -20.28 6.34 -12.29
C SER A 115 -20.39 5.33 -13.45
N GLU A 116 -21.55 4.71 -13.65
CA GLU A 116 -21.80 3.59 -14.57
C GLU A 116 -21.54 3.91 -16.05
N HIS A 117 -21.48 5.19 -16.40
CA HIS A 117 -21.25 5.66 -17.75
C HIS A 117 -19.84 6.22 -17.98
N PHE A 118 -19.06 6.40 -16.92
CA PHE A 118 -17.76 7.11 -16.98
C PHE A 118 -16.76 6.43 -17.90
N SER A 119 -16.53 5.12 -17.75
CA SER A 119 -15.60 4.40 -18.62
C SER A 119 -15.93 4.57 -20.10
N LYS A 120 -17.21 4.38 -20.46
CA LYS A 120 -17.69 4.57 -21.84
C LYS A 120 -17.52 6.01 -22.33
N ILE A 121 -17.95 7.00 -21.56
CA ILE A 121 -17.90 8.41 -21.96
C ILE A 121 -16.45 8.87 -22.12
N PHE A 122 -15.58 8.51 -21.16
CA PHE A 122 -14.21 9.02 -21.11
C PHE A 122 -13.24 8.29 -22.05
N SER A 123 -13.63 7.10 -22.54
CA SER A 123 -12.87 6.34 -23.55
C SER A 123 -12.67 7.07 -24.88
N THR A 124 -13.48 8.09 -25.19
CA THR A 124 -13.39 8.82 -26.46
C THR A 124 -13.15 10.32 -26.24
N PRO A 125 -12.37 10.99 -27.11
CA PRO A 125 -12.23 12.45 -27.07
C PRO A 125 -13.57 13.18 -27.14
N GLN A 126 -14.51 12.70 -27.97
CA GLN A 126 -15.82 13.32 -28.14
C GLN A 126 -16.65 13.23 -26.86
N GLY A 127 -16.68 12.07 -26.20
CA GLY A 127 -17.41 11.90 -24.95
C GLY A 127 -16.86 12.77 -23.82
N ARG A 128 -15.52 12.88 -23.69
CA ARG A 128 -14.89 13.80 -22.75
C ARG A 128 -15.26 15.25 -23.03
N VAL A 129 -15.20 15.70 -24.28
CA VAL A 129 -15.60 17.07 -24.66
C VAL A 129 -17.06 17.35 -24.31
N VAL A 130 -18.00 16.45 -24.63
CA VAL A 130 -19.42 16.62 -24.28
C VAL A 130 -19.60 16.78 -22.78
N PHE A 131 -18.99 15.89 -21.99
CA PHE A 131 -19.06 15.94 -20.53
C PHE A 131 -18.50 17.23 -19.95
N ILE A 132 -17.32 17.66 -20.42
CA ILE A 132 -16.66 18.90 -19.97
C ILE A 132 -17.51 20.13 -20.31
N LEU A 133 -18.13 20.18 -21.50
CA LEU A 133 -19.01 21.28 -21.88
C LEU A 133 -20.26 21.34 -20.99
N GLU A 134 -20.82 20.20 -20.58
CA GLU A 134 -21.94 20.15 -19.65
C GLU A 134 -21.54 20.58 -18.23
N ILE A 135 -20.31 20.28 -17.79
CA ILE A 135 -19.73 20.87 -16.56
C ILE A 135 -19.66 22.40 -16.67
N VAL A 136 -19.11 22.94 -17.75
CA VAL A 136 -19.00 24.39 -17.97
C VAL A 136 -20.39 25.04 -17.95
N LYS A 137 -21.39 24.40 -18.56
CA LYS A 137 -22.78 24.84 -18.55
C LYS A 137 -23.40 24.84 -17.15
N MET A 138 -23.11 23.84 -16.32
CA MET A 138 -23.56 23.83 -14.91
C MET A 138 -22.89 24.96 -14.11
N ILE A 139 -21.59 25.18 -14.31
CA ILE A 139 -20.84 26.28 -13.68
C ILE A 139 -21.43 27.63 -14.09
N ASP A 140 -21.67 27.87 -15.37
CA ASP A 140 -22.26 29.11 -15.89
C ASP A 140 -23.67 29.34 -15.34
N LYS A 141 -24.52 28.30 -15.41
CA LYS A 141 -25.94 28.40 -15.05
C LYS A 141 -26.17 28.69 -13.56
N TYR A 142 -25.38 28.08 -12.68
CA TYR A 142 -25.59 28.16 -11.23
C TYR A 142 -24.50 28.97 -10.51
N ASP A 143 -23.46 29.43 -11.21
CA ASP A 143 -22.28 30.10 -10.65
C ASP A 143 -21.53 29.25 -9.60
N PHE A 144 -21.32 27.97 -9.88
CA PHE A 144 -20.45 27.11 -9.05
C PHE A 144 -18.98 27.60 -9.10
N ASP A 145 -18.25 27.38 -8.01
CA ASP A 145 -16.82 27.69 -7.89
C ASP A 145 -15.91 26.57 -8.43
N GLY A 146 -16.48 25.41 -8.79
CA GLY A 146 -15.71 24.28 -9.30
C GLY A 146 -16.50 22.98 -9.37
N VAL A 147 -15.80 21.91 -9.74
CA VAL A 147 -16.33 20.57 -9.91
C VAL A 147 -15.45 19.54 -9.20
N ASP A 148 -16.09 18.53 -8.62
CA ASP A 148 -15.47 17.33 -8.07
C ASP A 148 -15.87 16.12 -8.93
N ILE A 149 -14.90 15.32 -9.36
CA ILE A 149 -15.19 14.08 -10.09
C ILE A 149 -15.07 12.91 -9.13
N ASP A 150 -16.17 12.18 -8.93
CA ASP A 150 -16.23 11.04 -8.04
C ASP A 150 -16.38 9.75 -8.87
N TRP A 151 -15.29 9.31 -9.50
CA TRP A 151 -15.30 8.07 -10.30
C TRP A 151 -15.01 6.87 -9.40
N GLU A 152 -16.02 6.05 -9.14
CA GLU A 152 -15.91 4.82 -8.34
C GLU A 152 -16.12 3.55 -9.19
N TYR A 153 -15.07 2.86 -9.66
CA TYR A 153 -13.68 3.31 -9.75
C TYR A 153 -13.16 3.09 -11.17
N PRO A 154 -12.20 3.89 -11.67
CA PRO A 154 -11.51 3.61 -12.93
C PRO A 154 -10.90 2.20 -12.89
N THR A 155 -11.03 1.44 -13.98
CA THR A 155 -10.51 0.07 -14.14
C THR A 155 -11.19 -0.99 -13.28
N THR A 156 -11.16 -0.89 -11.95
CA THR A 156 -11.75 -1.92 -11.08
C THR A 156 -13.26 -1.84 -10.98
N GLY A 157 -13.84 -0.69 -11.31
CA GLY A 157 -15.26 -0.45 -11.20
C GLY A 157 -15.77 -0.33 -9.77
N GLY A 158 -17.05 0.04 -9.67
CA GLY A 158 -17.86 0.07 -8.46
C GLY A 158 -19.13 -0.71 -8.70
N ALA A 159 -20.24 -0.03 -8.97
CA ALA A 159 -21.47 -0.69 -9.43
C ALA A 159 -21.33 -1.39 -10.80
N ILE A 160 -20.43 -0.90 -11.67
CA ILE A 160 -20.09 -1.50 -12.96
C ILE A 160 -18.56 -1.57 -13.08
N GLU A 161 -18.05 -2.69 -13.62
CA GLU A 161 -16.62 -2.93 -13.90
C GLU A 161 -16.08 -1.97 -14.98
N GLY A 162 -14.83 -1.54 -14.83
CA GLY A 162 -14.15 -0.66 -15.78
C GLY A 162 -13.26 -1.42 -16.77
N VAL A 163 -12.34 -0.69 -17.41
CA VAL A 163 -11.30 -1.26 -18.29
C VAL A 163 -9.91 -0.70 -17.95
N PRO A 164 -8.80 -1.39 -18.28
CA PRO A 164 -7.45 -0.91 -17.98
C PRO A 164 -7.13 0.48 -18.54
N GLU A 165 -7.72 0.84 -19.69
CA GLU A 165 -7.53 2.13 -20.35
C GLU A 165 -8.11 3.30 -19.53
N ASP A 166 -9.04 3.04 -18.61
CA ASP A 166 -9.67 4.06 -17.75
C ASP A 166 -8.63 4.89 -17.00
N LYS A 167 -7.52 4.28 -16.55
CA LYS A 167 -6.43 4.98 -15.85
C LYS A 167 -5.91 6.17 -16.66
N GLN A 168 -5.64 5.96 -17.95
CA GLN A 168 -5.14 7.02 -18.83
C GLN A 168 -6.26 7.93 -19.32
N ASN A 169 -7.45 7.39 -19.57
CA ASN A 169 -8.62 8.21 -19.91
C ASN A 169 -8.97 9.21 -18.81
N TYR A 170 -8.75 8.84 -17.55
CA TYR A 170 -9.00 9.74 -16.43
C TYR A 170 -8.02 10.92 -16.39
N VAL A 171 -6.73 10.67 -16.68
CA VAL A 171 -5.72 11.72 -16.83
C VAL A 171 -6.09 12.66 -17.99
N LEU A 172 -6.48 12.10 -19.13
CA LEU A 172 -6.90 12.89 -20.30
C LEU A 172 -8.12 13.76 -19.98
N LEU A 173 -9.13 13.21 -19.31
CA LEU A 173 -10.28 13.98 -18.84
C LEU A 173 -9.86 15.15 -17.95
N MET A 174 -9.04 14.90 -16.93
CA MET A 174 -8.61 15.94 -15.99
C MET A 174 -7.80 17.04 -16.66
N LYS A 175 -6.91 16.66 -17.59
CA LYS A 175 -6.14 17.59 -18.41
C LYS A 175 -7.06 18.48 -19.26
N GLU A 176 -7.91 17.86 -20.07
CA GLU A 176 -8.81 18.57 -20.98
C GLU A 176 -9.80 19.45 -20.21
N MET A 177 -10.29 18.98 -19.06
CA MET A 177 -11.15 19.75 -18.17
C MET A 177 -10.42 20.98 -17.61
N ARG A 178 -9.17 20.84 -17.14
CA ARG A 178 -8.37 22.00 -16.69
C ARG A 178 -8.19 23.03 -17.80
N GLU A 179 -7.86 22.58 -19.01
CA GLU A 179 -7.69 23.45 -20.17
C GLU A 179 -8.99 24.19 -20.51
N ALA A 180 -10.13 23.48 -20.52
CA ALA A 180 -11.43 24.04 -20.81
C ALA A 180 -11.90 25.05 -19.76
N LEU A 181 -11.75 24.75 -18.47
CA LEU A 181 -12.10 25.69 -17.39
C LEU A 181 -11.23 26.93 -17.43
N ASN A 182 -9.91 26.79 -17.64
CA ASN A 182 -9.01 27.93 -17.80
C ASN A 182 -9.41 28.80 -19.02
N HIS A 183 -9.83 28.18 -20.13
CA HIS A 183 -10.33 28.90 -21.30
C HIS A 183 -11.63 29.66 -20.99
N TYR A 184 -12.56 29.00 -20.31
CA TYR A 184 -13.82 29.59 -19.90
C TYR A 184 -13.62 30.80 -18.97
N GLU A 185 -12.75 30.70 -17.97
CA GLU A 185 -12.37 31.81 -17.09
C GLU A 185 -11.90 33.04 -17.88
N ARG A 186 -11.01 32.85 -18.85
CA ARG A 186 -10.53 33.94 -19.72
C ARG A 186 -11.65 34.54 -20.54
N LYS A 187 -12.53 33.69 -21.10
CA LYS A 187 -13.66 34.12 -21.94
C LYS A 187 -14.61 35.05 -21.18
N ILE A 188 -14.91 34.74 -19.92
CA ILE A 188 -15.85 35.53 -19.10
C ILE A 188 -15.17 36.58 -18.21
N GLY A 189 -13.83 36.68 -18.26
CA GLY A 189 -13.07 37.58 -17.39
C GLY A 189 -13.16 37.22 -15.90
N ARG A 190 -13.27 35.94 -15.56
CA ARG A 190 -13.38 35.48 -14.15
C ARG A 190 -12.03 35.66 -13.45
N TYR A 191 -12.01 36.44 -12.36
CA TYR A 191 -10.81 36.64 -11.55
C TYR A 191 -10.48 35.44 -10.64
N LYS A 192 -11.52 34.80 -10.09
CA LYS A 192 -11.37 33.64 -9.21
C LYS A 192 -11.27 32.36 -10.04
N LYS A 193 -10.14 31.68 -9.95
CA LYS A 193 -9.91 30.37 -10.57
C LYS A 193 -10.98 29.35 -10.13
N LEU A 194 -11.51 28.60 -11.09
CA LEU A 194 -12.39 27.46 -10.93
C LEU A 194 -11.60 26.26 -10.43
N ILE A 195 -12.21 25.61 -9.43
CA ILE A 195 -11.61 24.51 -8.71
C ILE A 195 -11.92 23.20 -9.44
N ILE A 196 -10.92 22.35 -9.56
CA ILE A 196 -11.10 20.94 -9.93
C ILE A 196 -10.60 20.08 -8.78
N SER A 197 -11.43 19.18 -8.29
CA SER A 197 -11.02 18.11 -7.39
C SER A 197 -11.53 16.75 -7.88
N PHE A 198 -11.08 15.70 -7.22
CA PHE A 198 -11.72 14.39 -7.36
C PHE A 198 -11.75 13.65 -6.03
N ALA A 199 -12.70 12.73 -5.92
CA ALA A 199 -12.75 11.74 -4.86
C ALA A 199 -11.84 10.56 -5.22
N GLY A 200 -10.88 10.28 -4.36
CA GLY A 200 -9.87 9.23 -4.57
C GLY A 200 -10.12 8.02 -3.67
N ALA A 201 -9.86 6.81 -4.19
CA ALA A 201 -10.04 5.56 -3.44
C ALA A 201 -9.08 5.42 -2.24
N ALA A 202 -9.37 4.45 -1.35
CA ALA A 202 -8.50 4.10 -0.22
C ALA A 202 -7.57 2.92 -0.49
N GLY A 203 -8.10 1.82 -1.06
CA GLY A 203 -7.39 0.55 -1.14
C GLY A 203 -6.39 0.47 -2.29
N GLU A 204 -5.23 -0.17 -2.05
CA GLU A 204 -4.19 -0.40 -3.06
C GLU A 204 -4.74 -1.07 -4.33
N TRP A 205 -5.62 -2.04 -4.16
CA TRP A 205 -6.21 -2.81 -5.27
C TRP A 205 -7.00 -1.94 -6.24
N THR A 206 -7.50 -0.78 -5.79
CA THR A 206 -8.23 0.21 -6.60
C THR A 206 -7.28 1.31 -7.07
N LEU A 207 -6.41 1.80 -6.18
CA LEU A 207 -5.51 2.91 -6.45
C LEU A 207 -4.51 2.59 -7.55
N ASN A 208 -3.80 1.47 -7.43
CA ASN A 208 -2.73 1.11 -8.35
C ASN A 208 -3.22 0.96 -9.81
N PRO A 209 -4.28 0.19 -10.11
CA PRO A 209 -4.77 0.09 -11.47
C PRO A 209 -5.54 1.33 -11.95
N GLY A 210 -6.24 2.06 -11.08
CA GLY A 210 -7.19 3.10 -11.51
C GLY A 210 -6.66 4.54 -11.52
N PHE A 211 -5.63 4.85 -10.72
CA PHE A 211 -5.24 6.24 -10.45
C PHE A 211 -3.77 6.50 -10.79
N ASP A 212 -3.52 7.23 -11.88
CA ASP A 212 -2.21 7.78 -12.20
C ASP A 212 -1.97 9.10 -11.44
N LEU A 213 -1.73 8.98 -10.13
CA LEU A 213 -1.66 10.12 -9.22
C LEU A 213 -0.56 11.14 -9.61
N ASN A 214 0.55 10.68 -10.17
CA ASN A 214 1.64 11.54 -10.61
C ASN A 214 1.20 12.47 -11.75
N ASN A 215 0.35 11.99 -12.66
CA ASN A 215 -0.18 12.83 -13.73
C ASN A 215 -1.46 13.59 -13.32
N LEU A 216 -2.35 12.97 -12.54
CA LEU A 216 -3.60 13.59 -12.09
C LEU A 216 -3.35 14.85 -11.24
N ILE A 217 -2.34 14.82 -10.37
CA ILE A 217 -2.04 15.91 -9.43
C ILE A 217 -1.76 17.26 -10.11
N HIS A 218 -1.32 17.24 -11.38
CA HIS A 218 -1.00 18.44 -12.15
C HIS A 218 -2.25 19.23 -12.59
N TYR A 219 -3.39 18.56 -12.73
CA TYR A 219 -4.59 19.16 -13.31
C TYR A 219 -5.65 19.57 -12.27
N VAL A 220 -5.48 19.11 -11.03
CA VAL A 220 -6.42 19.29 -9.93
C VAL A 220 -5.88 20.28 -8.90
N ASP A 221 -6.76 20.96 -8.19
CA ASP A 221 -6.42 21.87 -7.09
C ASP A 221 -6.28 21.09 -5.77
N PHE A 222 -7.07 20.04 -5.56
CA PHE A 222 -6.92 19.11 -4.44
C PHE A 222 -7.59 17.76 -4.70
N ILE A 223 -7.32 16.78 -3.86
CA ILE A 223 -7.87 15.43 -3.88
C ILE A 223 -8.62 15.19 -2.57
N ASN A 224 -9.87 14.74 -2.66
CA ASN A 224 -10.69 14.30 -1.54
C ASN A 224 -10.50 12.79 -1.37
N ILE A 225 -9.60 12.36 -0.49
CA ILE A 225 -9.29 10.95 -0.32
C ILE A 225 -10.38 10.30 0.52
N MET A 226 -11.12 9.35 -0.05
CA MET A 226 -12.15 8.57 0.64
C MET A 226 -11.51 7.53 1.57
N SER A 227 -10.73 8.00 2.54
CA SER A 227 -9.95 7.19 3.48
C SER A 227 -10.83 6.54 4.55
N TYR A 228 -11.83 5.79 4.10
CA TYR A 228 -12.81 5.06 4.88
C TYR A 228 -13.26 3.81 4.10
N ASP A 229 -14.17 3.04 4.71
CA ASP A 229 -14.65 1.75 4.19
C ASP A 229 -13.55 0.71 3.95
N TYR A 230 -12.56 0.66 4.84
CA TYR A 230 -11.59 -0.44 4.86
C TYR A 230 -12.22 -1.77 5.30
N PHE A 231 -13.28 -1.72 6.11
CA PHE A 231 -13.97 -2.90 6.64
C PHE A 231 -15.49 -2.74 6.58
N GLY A 232 -16.19 -3.81 6.21
CA GLY A 232 -17.64 -3.88 6.17
C GLY A 232 -18.15 -5.30 5.99
N ALA A 233 -19.48 -5.47 6.09
CA ALA A 233 -20.15 -6.76 6.02
C ALA A 233 -20.34 -7.26 4.58
N TRP A 234 -19.28 -7.23 3.77
CA TRP A 234 -19.27 -7.70 2.38
C TRP A 234 -18.62 -9.08 2.25
N ASP A 235 -19.01 -9.81 1.21
CA ASP A 235 -18.37 -11.09 0.88
C ASP A 235 -16.90 -10.87 0.47
N SER A 236 -16.03 -11.76 0.92
CA SER A 236 -14.61 -11.82 0.50
C SER A 236 -14.13 -13.27 0.53
N LYS A 237 -12.97 -13.54 -0.10
CA LYS A 237 -12.30 -14.86 -0.08
C LYS A 237 -12.02 -15.36 1.34
N TRP A 238 -11.84 -14.45 2.30
CA TRP A 238 -11.43 -14.73 3.67
C TRP A 238 -12.58 -14.56 4.69
N GLY A 239 -13.80 -14.33 4.19
CA GLY A 239 -14.96 -13.95 5.00
C GLY A 239 -15.02 -12.46 5.31
N ALA A 240 -16.02 -12.05 6.08
CA ALA A 240 -16.22 -10.64 6.45
C ALA A 240 -15.62 -10.37 7.84
N PHE A 241 -14.41 -9.83 7.88
CA PHE A 241 -13.79 -9.38 9.13
C PHE A 241 -14.50 -8.15 9.66
N THR A 242 -14.74 -8.11 10.98
CA THR A 242 -15.14 -6.88 11.66
C THR A 242 -14.00 -5.88 11.64
N GLY A 243 -14.34 -4.60 11.62
CA GLY A 243 -13.35 -3.54 11.71
C GLY A 243 -13.96 -2.15 11.63
N PRO A 244 -13.14 -1.12 11.90
CA PRO A 244 -13.56 0.28 11.77
C PRO A 244 -13.73 0.71 10.31
N PRO A 245 -14.63 1.65 10.00
CA PRO A 245 -14.70 2.24 8.67
C PRO A 245 -13.39 2.97 8.31
N ALA A 246 -12.76 3.69 9.25
CA ALA A 246 -11.56 4.52 9.00
C ALA A 246 -10.50 4.39 10.12
N PRO A 247 -9.82 3.24 10.24
CA PRO A 247 -8.70 3.09 11.17
C PRO A 247 -7.58 4.06 10.80
N LEU A 248 -7.12 4.89 11.75
CA LEU A 248 -6.07 5.87 11.47
C LEU A 248 -4.73 5.19 11.15
N TYR A 249 -4.39 4.16 11.91
CA TYR A 249 -3.16 3.38 11.75
C TYR A 249 -3.48 1.89 11.66
N HIS A 250 -2.52 1.12 11.16
CA HIS A 250 -2.57 -0.34 11.25
C HIS A 250 -2.70 -0.79 12.70
N GLY A 251 -3.67 -1.66 12.93
CA GLY A 251 -3.87 -2.34 14.20
C GLY A 251 -4.59 -3.66 14.06
N SER A 252 -4.63 -4.20 12.84
CA SER A 252 -5.25 -5.49 12.53
C SER A 252 -4.38 -6.66 12.93
N LEU A 253 -4.94 -7.86 12.78
CA LEU A 253 -4.23 -9.11 13.02
C LEU A 253 -2.96 -9.16 12.17
N ARG A 254 -1.91 -9.80 12.70
CA ARG A 254 -0.63 -9.99 12.00
C ARG A 254 -0.75 -10.71 10.65
N SER A 255 -1.80 -11.51 10.47
CA SER A 255 -2.10 -12.22 9.22
C SER A 255 -2.76 -11.34 8.16
N MET A 256 -3.11 -10.10 8.48
CA MET A 256 -3.78 -9.17 7.56
C MET A 256 -2.78 -8.11 7.09
N SER A 257 -2.94 -7.66 5.84
CA SER A 257 -2.11 -6.60 5.29
C SER A 257 -2.12 -5.33 6.17
N GLY A 258 -0.94 -4.74 6.31
CA GLY A 258 -0.70 -3.47 6.97
C GLY A 258 -1.21 -2.26 6.22
N LYS A 259 -1.82 -2.45 5.05
CA LYS A 259 -2.23 -1.36 4.14
C LYS A 259 -3.66 -0.86 4.37
N MET A 260 -4.47 -1.57 5.16
CA MET A 260 -5.89 -1.28 5.37
C MET A 260 -6.13 -0.19 6.42
N ASN A 261 -5.52 0.99 6.26
CA ASN A 261 -5.67 2.14 7.17
C ASN A 261 -5.36 3.48 6.51
N VAL A 262 -5.79 4.56 7.17
CA VAL A 262 -5.66 5.94 6.69
C VAL A 262 -4.20 6.35 6.50
N ASP A 263 -3.30 6.05 7.44
CA ASP A 263 -1.89 6.46 7.34
C ASP A 263 -1.21 5.86 6.11
N TRP A 264 -1.46 4.57 5.85
CA TRP A 264 -0.97 3.92 4.64
C TRP A 264 -1.50 4.61 3.37
N THR A 265 -2.81 4.85 3.30
CA THR A 265 -3.42 5.51 2.13
C THR A 265 -2.84 6.89 1.91
N ILE A 266 -2.75 7.74 2.94
CA ILE A 266 -2.15 9.07 2.81
C ILE A 266 -0.69 8.99 2.37
N LYS A 267 0.09 8.03 2.91
CA LYS A 267 1.46 7.76 2.47
C LYS A 267 1.50 7.38 0.99
N TYR A 268 0.61 6.51 0.53
CA TYR A 268 0.51 6.11 -0.88
C TYR A 268 0.28 7.32 -1.79
N TYR A 269 -0.70 8.18 -1.46
CA TYR A 269 -0.95 9.40 -2.24
C TYR A 269 0.27 10.32 -2.25
N TYR A 270 0.91 10.54 -1.11
CA TYR A 270 2.12 11.36 -1.03
C TYR A 270 3.25 10.79 -1.88
N CYS A 271 3.53 9.48 -1.77
CA CYS A 271 4.62 8.85 -2.51
C CYS A 271 4.41 8.82 -4.02
N ASN A 272 3.15 8.90 -4.49
CA ASN A 272 2.80 8.92 -5.91
C ASN A 272 2.44 10.31 -6.46
N SER A 273 2.40 11.36 -5.64
CA SER A 273 2.07 12.73 -6.07
C SER A 273 3.04 13.81 -5.60
N ASN A 274 3.77 13.54 -4.50
CA ASN A 274 4.73 14.43 -3.85
C ASN A 274 4.15 15.82 -3.46
N ASP A 275 2.83 15.93 -3.23
CA ASP A 275 2.18 17.20 -2.88
C ASP A 275 1.11 17.02 -1.79
N LEU A 276 1.54 17.06 -0.51
CA LEU A 276 0.66 16.95 0.65
C LEU A 276 -0.36 18.09 0.73
N SER A 277 -0.02 19.27 0.19
CA SER A 277 -0.85 20.47 0.28
C SER A 277 -2.15 20.34 -0.51
N LYS A 278 -2.22 19.37 -1.42
CA LYS A 278 -3.39 19.01 -2.22
C LYS A 278 -4.19 17.84 -1.66
N LEU A 279 -3.71 17.15 -0.62
CA LEU A 279 -4.41 15.98 -0.09
C LEU A 279 -5.36 16.37 1.05
N ASN A 280 -6.64 16.01 0.92
CA ASN A 280 -7.62 16.12 1.99
C ASN A 280 -7.94 14.72 2.53
N MET A 281 -7.77 14.50 3.84
CA MET A 281 -8.15 13.25 4.49
C MET A 281 -9.67 13.14 4.61
N GLY A 282 -10.25 12.00 4.22
CA GLY A 282 -11.66 11.73 4.37
C GLY A 282 -12.04 11.22 5.75
N ILE A 283 -13.08 11.81 6.32
CA ILE A 283 -13.63 11.47 7.63
C ILE A 283 -15.11 11.07 7.47
N PRO A 284 -15.46 9.80 7.74
CA PRO A 284 -16.83 9.34 7.64
C PRO A 284 -17.63 9.74 8.89
N PHE A 285 -18.74 10.46 8.74
CA PHE A 285 -19.68 10.76 9.82
C PHE A 285 -20.65 9.59 10.07
N TYR A 286 -20.16 8.36 9.90
CA TYR A 286 -20.92 7.13 10.07
C TYR A 286 -20.02 6.02 10.64
N GLY A 287 -20.66 4.98 11.16
CA GLY A 287 -20.04 3.73 11.55
C GLY A 287 -20.41 2.58 10.63
N ARG A 288 -19.65 1.49 10.70
CA ARG A 288 -19.94 0.20 10.07
C ARG A 288 -20.32 -0.80 11.15
N TYR A 289 -21.34 -1.61 10.89
CA TYR A 289 -21.82 -2.63 11.83
C TYR A 289 -22.04 -3.98 11.17
N TRP A 290 -22.00 -5.02 12.01
CA TRP A 290 -22.29 -6.41 11.66
C TRP A 290 -23.26 -6.97 12.69
N ASN A 291 -24.32 -7.59 12.19
CA ASN A 291 -25.25 -8.36 13.00
C ASN A 291 -24.81 -9.82 12.93
N ASN A 292 -24.42 -10.41 14.06
CA ASN A 292 -23.90 -11.79 14.18
C ASN A 292 -22.43 -11.99 13.78
N VAL A 293 -21.55 -11.76 14.75
CA VAL A 293 -20.10 -12.03 14.67
C VAL A 293 -19.71 -13.23 15.53
N GLY A 294 -18.64 -13.92 15.11
CA GLY A 294 -18.05 -15.03 15.86
C GLY A 294 -17.26 -14.59 17.08
N GLU A 295 -16.53 -15.55 17.66
CA GLU A 295 -15.58 -15.31 18.74
C GLU A 295 -14.38 -14.46 18.28
N PRO A 296 -13.71 -13.74 19.19
CA PRO A 296 -12.53 -12.95 18.83
C PRO A 296 -11.42 -13.87 18.30
N ILE A 297 -10.77 -13.45 17.22
CA ILE A 297 -9.69 -14.21 16.58
C ILE A 297 -8.43 -14.16 17.47
N ASP A 298 -8.17 -13.00 18.06
CA ASP A 298 -7.16 -12.79 19.10
C ASP A 298 -7.87 -12.50 20.43
N LYS A 299 -7.56 -13.26 21.48
CA LYS A 299 -8.18 -13.09 22.81
C LYS A 299 -7.79 -11.78 23.47
N GLU A 300 -6.66 -11.20 23.10
CA GLU A 300 -6.17 -9.93 23.64
C GLU A 300 -6.72 -8.71 22.88
N ASP A 301 -7.35 -8.92 21.73
CA ASP A 301 -7.92 -7.88 20.88
C ASP A 301 -9.28 -8.31 20.31
N ASP A 302 -10.34 -8.02 21.09
CA ASP A 302 -11.68 -8.48 20.78
C ASP A 302 -12.37 -7.73 19.63
N MET A 303 -11.69 -6.74 19.03
CA MET A 303 -12.19 -5.97 17.89
C MET A 303 -12.24 -6.82 16.61
N TRP A 304 -11.32 -7.77 16.44
CA TRP A 304 -11.17 -8.56 15.22
C TRP A 304 -11.89 -9.91 15.34
N ARG A 305 -12.97 -10.05 14.56
CA ARG A 305 -13.86 -11.21 14.49
C ARG A 305 -14.21 -11.50 13.04
N ILE A 306 -14.71 -12.70 12.78
CA ILE A 306 -15.29 -13.06 11.48
C ILE A 306 -16.81 -13.05 11.63
N ALA A 307 -17.52 -12.34 10.76
CA ALA A 307 -18.97 -12.36 10.72
C ALA A 307 -19.50 -13.74 10.29
N ILE A 308 -20.70 -14.09 10.74
CA ILE A 308 -21.33 -15.37 10.42
C ILE A 308 -22.52 -15.10 9.51
N LYS A 309 -22.54 -15.75 8.35
CA LYS A 309 -23.63 -15.62 7.36
C LYS A 309 -24.98 -15.96 8.01
N ASN A 310 -26.00 -15.17 7.69
CA ASN A 310 -27.37 -15.44 8.10
C ASN A 310 -27.96 -16.64 7.32
N LYS A 311 -29.20 -17.03 7.63
CA LYS A 311 -29.89 -18.16 6.98
C LYS A 311 -30.04 -18.02 5.45
N LYS A 312 -29.86 -16.81 4.89
CA LYS A 312 -29.89 -16.53 3.44
C LYS A 312 -28.50 -16.57 2.80
N GLY A 313 -27.45 -16.98 3.53
CA GLY A 313 -26.08 -17.04 3.02
C GLY A 313 -25.40 -15.69 2.85
N LYS A 314 -25.93 -14.62 3.46
CA LYS A 314 -25.37 -13.26 3.40
C LYS A 314 -24.82 -12.83 4.76
N TYR A 315 -23.75 -12.07 4.78
CA TYR A 315 -23.35 -11.33 5.98
C TYR A 315 -24.38 -10.24 6.24
N ASP A 316 -24.84 -10.12 7.48
CA ASP A 316 -25.80 -9.09 7.88
C ASP A 316 -25.04 -7.94 8.55
N GLY A 317 -25.31 -6.71 8.11
CA GLY A 317 -24.54 -5.54 8.48
C GLY A 317 -24.82 -4.36 7.56
N GLY A 318 -24.15 -3.24 7.82
CA GLY A 318 -24.39 -2.00 7.08
C GLY A 318 -23.59 -0.83 7.62
N HIS A 319 -24.07 0.38 7.33
CA HIS A 319 -23.56 1.61 7.92
C HIS A 319 -24.64 2.30 8.74
N ILE A 320 -24.24 3.11 9.73
CA ILE A 320 -25.13 3.89 10.57
C ILE A 320 -24.56 5.29 10.81
N THR A 321 -25.33 6.33 10.56
CA THR A 321 -24.86 7.72 10.71
C THR A 321 -24.63 8.08 12.17
N TRP A 322 -23.73 9.04 12.45
CA TRP A 322 -23.52 9.58 13.79
C TRP A 322 -24.82 10.13 14.38
N ARG A 323 -25.60 10.87 13.57
CA ARG A 323 -26.95 11.32 13.90
C ARG A 323 -27.84 10.18 14.39
N SER A 324 -27.94 9.08 13.64
CA SER A 324 -28.76 7.93 14.02
C SER A 324 -28.31 7.33 15.35
N LEU A 325 -26.98 7.20 15.57
CA LEU A 325 -26.43 6.73 16.83
C LEU A 325 -26.77 7.67 18.01
N LYS A 326 -26.62 8.99 17.84
CA LYS A 326 -26.90 9.98 18.89
C LYS A 326 -28.37 10.09 19.25
N HIS A 327 -29.25 10.02 18.27
CA HIS A 327 -30.69 10.11 18.48
C HIS A 327 -31.36 8.75 18.74
N LYS A 328 -30.58 7.66 18.78
CA LYS A 328 -31.08 6.27 18.90
C LYS A 328 -32.17 5.94 17.87
N ILE A 329 -32.05 6.52 16.66
CA ILE A 329 -33.03 6.33 15.59
C ILE A 329 -32.83 4.94 15.00
N ASN A 330 -33.85 4.08 15.09
CA ASN A 330 -33.85 2.72 14.57
C ASN A 330 -32.67 1.85 15.07
N CYS A 331 -32.05 2.18 16.20
CA CYS A 331 -30.94 1.42 16.75
C CYS A 331 -30.89 1.43 18.28
N THR A 332 -30.46 0.32 18.87
CA THR A 332 -30.38 0.13 20.33
C THR A 332 -28.96 0.27 20.90
N TRP A 333 -27.99 0.67 20.09
CA TRP A 333 -26.59 0.78 20.49
C TRP A 333 -26.40 1.75 21.66
N ASN A 334 -25.73 1.31 22.72
CA ASN A 334 -25.27 2.21 23.77
C ASN A 334 -23.83 2.63 23.52
N ILE A 335 -23.62 3.67 22.71
CA ILE A 335 -22.27 4.13 22.35
C ILE A 335 -21.43 4.63 23.54
N GLU A 336 -22.06 4.96 24.68
CA GLU A 336 -21.35 5.30 25.92
C GLU A 336 -20.58 4.10 26.49
N ASN A 337 -20.99 2.87 26.15
CA ASN A 337 -20.28 1.64 26.50
C ASN A 337 -19.19 1.26 25.49
N SER A 338 -18.91 2.11 24.49
CA SER A 338 -17.88 1.81 23.49
C SER A 338 -16.50 1.70 24.13
N LYS A 339 -15.75 0.70 23.66
CA LYS A 339 -14.31 0.56 23.91
C LYS A 339 -13.55 1.42 22.92
N TYR A 340 -12.29 1.72 23.23
CA TYR A 340 -11.42 2.46 22.32
C TYR A 340 -10.23 1.60 21.91
N HIS A 341 -10.15 1.27 20.63
CA HIS A 341 -9.05 0.48 20.10
C HIS A 341 -7.81 1.37 19.93
N LYS A 342 -6.82 1.18 20.80
CA LYS A 342 -5.65 2.08 20.93
C LYS A 342 -4.76 2.10 19.69
N LYS A 343 -4.59 0.96 19.00
CA LYS A 343 -3.69 0.87 17.82
C LYS A 343 -4.28 1.63 16.63
N SER A 344 -5.55 1.39 16.30
CA SER A 344 -6.19 2.04 15.14
C SER A 344 -6.91 3.37 15.43
N LYS A 345 -6.94 3.81 16.70
CA LYS A 345 -7.47 5.12 17.14
C LYS A 345 -8.96 5.33 16.86
N VAL A 346 -9.77 4.31 17.10
CA VAL A 346 -11.23 4.32 16.83
C VAL A 346 -12.03 3.71 17.99
N PRO A 347 -13.25 4.19 18.23
CA PRO A 347 -14.19 3.51 19.11
C PRO A 347 -14.81 2.27 18.43
N TYR A 348 -15.16 1.28 19.24
CA TYR A 348 -15.94 0.11 18.82
C TYR A 348 -16.78 -0.42 19.97
N LEU A 349 -17.81 -1.19 19.66
CA LEU A 349 -18.77 -1.74 20.60
C LEU A 349 -19.15 -3.16 20.18
N ILE A 350 -19.30 -4.04 21.16
CA ILE A 350 -19.75 -5.42 20.96
C ILE A 350 -20.92 -5.67 21.91
N GLU A 351 -22.11 -5.93 21.37
CA GLU A 351 -23.32 -6.20 22.14
C GLU A 351 -24.03 -7.41 21.57
N LYS A 352 -24.15 -8.51 22.33
CA LYS A 352 -24.92 -9.72 21.95
C LYS A 352 -24.60 -10.24 20.53
N LYS A 353 -23.31 -10.38 20.21
CA LYS A 353 -22.78 -10.75 18.87
C LYS A 353 -23.03 -9.72 17.76
N ASN A 354 -23.43 -8.51 18.08
CA ASN A 354 -23.37 -7.41 17.13
C ASN A 354 -22.08 -6.64 17.36
N PHE A 355 -21.44 -6.22 16.27
CA PHE A 355 -20.25 -5.37 16.30
C PHE A 355 -20.56 -4.04 15.63
N LEU A 356 -20.07 -2.94 16.20
CA LEU A 356 -20.14 -1.60 15.63
C LEU A 356 -18.78 -0.90 15.83
N SER A 357 -18.28 -0.23 14.81
CA SER A 357 -17.22 0.78 14.96
C SER A 357 -17.57 2.02 14.15
N PHE A 358 -17.18 3.20 14.65
CA PHE A 358 -17.68 4.50 14.21
C PHE A 358 -16.66 5.61 14.50
N GLU A 359 -16.95 6.85 14.08
CA GLU A 359 -16.21 8.03 14.51
C GLU A 359 -16.86 8.70 15.72
N ASN A 360 -16.06 9.25 16.62
CA ASN A 360 -16.52 10.11 17.70
C ASN A 360 -15.56 11.31 17.88
N PRO A 361 -15.85 12.28 18.77
CA PRO A 361 -14.95 13.43 18.97
C PRO A 361 -13.51 13.05 19.30
N ARG A 362 -13.30 11.94 20.02
CA ARG A 362 -11.96 11.46 20.35
C ARG A 362 -11.21 10.93 19.12
N SER A 363 -11.82 10.09 18.29
CA SER A 363 -11.16 9.58 17.08
C SER A 363 -10.93 10.65 16.03
N ILE A 364 -11.87 11.60 15.90
CA ILE A 364 -11.70 12.76 15.01
C ILE A 364 -10.58 13.66 15.49
N LYS A 365 -10.46 13.94 16.79
CA LYS A 365 -9.33 14.69 17.35
C LYS A 365 -7.98 14.06 16.97
N GLU A 366 -7.84 12.74 17.09
CA GLU A 366 -6.61 12.04 16.70
C GLU A 366 -6.32 12.14 15.19
N LYS A 367 -7.37 12.14 14.35
CA LYS A 367 -7.25 12.40 12.90
C LYS A 367 -6.85 13.85 12.59
N MET A 368 -7.37 14.83 13.34
CA MET A 368 -7.00 16.25 13.16
C MET A 368 -5.56 16.53 13.60
N GLU A 369 -5.12 15.93 14.72
CA GLU A 369 -3.71 15.97 15.15
C GLU A 369 -2.80 15.31 14.11
N TYR A 370 -3.26 14.25 13.45
CA TYR A 370 -2.56 13.65 12.31
C TYR A 370 -2.46 14.61 11.13
N VAL A 371 -3.55 15.25 10.73
CA VAL A 371 -3.60 16.24 9.62
C VAL A 371 -2.58 17.35 9.85
N GLU A 372 -2.52 17.88 11.08
CA GLU A 372 -1.53 18.89 11.46
C GLU A 372 -0.09 18.33 11.41
N LYS A 373 0.14 17.18 12.05
CA LYS A 373 1.46 16.53 12.12
C LYS A 373 2.03 16.18 10.75
N LYS A 374 1.19 15.71 9.83
CA LYS A 374 1.56 15.31 8.46
C LYS A 374 1.48 16.46 7.46
N ASN A 375 1.06 17.65 7.89
CA ASN A 375 0.95 18.84 7.06
C ASN A 375 0.06 18.63 5.82
N LEU A 376 -1.09 17.98 5.99
CA LEU A 376 -2.02 17.75 4.89
C LEU A 376 -2.72 19.05 4.47
N GLY A 377 -3.23 19.05 3.24
CA GLY A 377 -4.01 20.13 2.65
C GLY A 377 -5.38 20.34 3.29
N GLY A 378 -5.87 19.40 4.09
CA GLY A 378 -7.12 19.56 4.81
C GLY A 378 -7.85 18.25 5.08
N VAL A 379 -9.16 18.36 5.21
CA VAL A 379 -10.08 17.22 5.39
C VAL A 379 -11.30 17.36 4.50
N MET A 380 -11.89 16.22 4.15
CA MET A 380 -13.23 16.12 3.61
C MET A 380 -14.12 15.30 4.55
N VAL A 381 -15.41 15.63 4.64
CA VAL A 381 -16.38 14.88 5.45
C VAL A 381 -17.48 14.29 4.59
N TRP A 382 -17.80 13.01 4.83
CA TRP A 382 -18.96 12.32 4.25
C TRP A 382 -19.94 11.90 5.34
N ALA A 383 -21.12 12.50 5.46
CA ALA A 383 -21.59 13.73 4.82
C ALA A 383 -22.08 14.71 5.89
N ILE A 384 -22.23 16.00 5.54
CA ILE A 384 -22.61 17.04 6.51
C ILE A 384 -23.90 16.68 7.26
N GLU A 385 -24.89 16.11 6.56
CA GLU A 385 -26.17 15.74 7.15
C GLU A 385 -26.11 14.57 8.14
N TYR A 386 -25.02 13.80 8.15
CA TYR A 386 -24.84 12.64 9.04
C TYR A 386 -24.41 13.05 10.45
N ASP A 387 -23.99 14.30 10.66
CA ASP A 387 -23.74 14.83 12.00
C ASP A 387 -25.06 15.07 12.75
N ASP A 388 -24.99 15.15 14.08
CA ASP A 388 -26.15 15.46 14.93
C ASP A 388 -26.55 16.95 14.85
N ASP A 389 -27.63 17.33 15.53
CA ASP A 389 -28.11 18.72 15.50
C ASP A 389 -27.22 19.72 16.26
N SER A 390 -26.26 19.21 17.05
CA SER A 390 -25.26 20.03 17.74
C SER A 390 -23.97 20.18 16.95
N ASN A 391 -23.89 19.63 15.72
CA ASN A 391 -22.68 19.58 14.88
C ASN A 391 -21.48 18.96 15.61
N THR A 392 -21.71 17.96 16.48
CA THR A 392 -20.68 17.43 17.39
C THR A 392 -19.39 17.04 16.66
N LEU A 393 -19.48 16.37 15.51
CA LEU A 393 -18.30 15.91 14.78
C LEU A 393 -17.66 17.04 13.96
N LEU A 394 -18.46 17.90 13.31
CA LEU A 394 -17.97 19.05 12.54
C LEU A 394 -17.32 20.11 13.44
N ASP A 395 -17.89 20.38 14.61
CA ASP A 395 -17.31 21.31 15.59
C ASP A 395 -16.01 20.74 16.17
N THR A 396 -15.92 19.42 16.33
CA THR A 396 -14.64 18.77 16.69
C THR A 396 -13.57 19.06 15.64
N ILE A 397 -13.87 18.90 14.35
CA ILE A 397 -12.92 19.20 13.26
C ILE A 397 -12.53 20.68 13.27
N THR A 398 -13.50 21.57 13.38
CA THR A 398 -13.32 23.01 13.16
C THR A 398 -12.78 23.74 14.39
N SER A 399 -12.72 23.06 15.53
CA SER A 399 -11.99 23.52 16.72
C SER A 399 -10.46 23.55 16.54
N PHE A 400 -9.92 22.87 15.52
CA PHE A 400 -8.49 22.87 15.22
C PHE A 400 -8.10 24.05 14.33
N ASN A 401 -7.08 24.81 14.75
CA ASN A 401 -6.51 25.85 13.90
C ASN A 401 -5.57 25.23 12.85
N LEU A 402 -6.15 24.88 11.71
CA LEU A 402 -5.43 24.36 10.54
C LEU A 402 -4.52 25.38 9.85
N CYS A 403 -4.31 26.58 10.38
CA CYS A 403 -3.46 27.59 9.74
C CYS A 403 -2.05 27.68 10.36
N ASN A 404 -1.80 26.95 11.45
CA ASN A 404 -0.47 26.81 12.04
C ASN A 404 0.31 25.74 11.24
N GLY A 405 1.05 26.14 10.21
CA GLY A 405 1.81 25.23 9.34
C GLY A 405 3.32 25.43 9.46
N ARG A 406 4.08 24.33 9.58
CA ARG A 406 5.54 24.31 9.39
C ARG A 406 5.82 24.01 7.92
N ASN A 407 6.58 24.88 7.25
CA ASN A 407 7.06 24.60 5.90
C ASN A 407 8.09 23.46 5.94
N ASP A 408 8.04 22.58 4.93
CA ASP A 408 9.12 21.66 4.52
C ASP A 408 9.37 20.36 5.31
N ILE A 409 8.36 19.80 5.99
CA ILE A 409 8.47 18.43 6.54
C ILE A 409 8.04 17.42 5.48
N LYS A 410 8.95 16.51 5.07
CA LYS A 410 8.62 15.26 4.37
C LYS A 410 8.26 14.20 5.41
N PRO A 411 6.97 13.90 5.65
CA PRO A 411 6.55 13.11 6.81
C PRO A 411 6.59 11.60 6.57
N PHE A 412 6.93 11.18 5.34
CA PHE A 412 7.02 9.78 4.94
C PHE A 412 8.31 9.52 4.17
N LYS A 413 8.87 8.32 4.35
CA LYS A 413 9.84 7.71 3.44
C LYS A 413 9.09 6.83 2.45
N CYS A 414 9.36 6.98 1.18
CA CYS A 414 8.72 6.21 0.11
C CYS A 414 9.63 5.09 -0.36
N SER A 415 9.05 3.93 -0.67
CA SER A 415 9.76 2.85 -1.37
C SER A 415 10.40 3.37 -2.65
N PRO A 416 11.70 3.09 -2.89
CA PRO A 416 12.37 3.43 -4.15
C PRO A 416 12.14 2.37 -5.24
N LEU A 417 11.46 1.26 -4.92
CA LEU A 417 11.24 0.17 -5.86
C LEU A 417 10.26 0.58 -6.95
N THR A 418 10.63 0.31 -8.21
CA THR A 418 9.75 0.48 -9.38
C THR A 418 8.98 -0.80 -9.71
N GLU A 419 9.38 -1.91 -9.13
CA GLU A 419 8.85 -3.24 -9.36
C GLU A 419 8.60 -3.97 -8.04
N LYS A 420 7.58 -4.82 -8.04
CA LYS A 420 7.30 -5.72 -6.93
C LYS A 420 8.39 -6.80 -6.85
N ARG A 421 8.88 -7.07 -5.65
CA ARG A 421 9.94 -8.06 -5.38
C ARG A 421 9.63 -8.93 -4.15
N TRP A 422 8.37 -9.26 -3.92
CA TRP A 422 7.95 -10.06 -2.75
C TRP A 422 6.81 -11.01 -3.12
N TRP A 423 6.78 -12.15 -2.43
CA TRP A 423 5.74 -13.16 -2.60
C TRP A 423 4.50 -12.81 -1.78
N THR A 424 3.32 -12.89 -2.41
CA THR A 424 2.03 -12.80 -1.71
C THR A 424 1.30 -14.15 -1.72
N ALA A 425 0.42 -14.36 -0.75
CA ALA A 425 -0.37 -15.59 -0.65
C ALA A 425 -1.28 -15.83 -1.86
N ASP A 426 -1.77 -14.76 -2.50
CA ASP A 426 -2.60 -14.88 -3.70
C ASP A 426 -1.81 -15.33 -4.93
N GLU A 427 -0.49 -15.10 -4.97
CA GLU A 427 0.38 -15.59 -6.05
C GLU A 427 0.90 -17.00 -5.76
N ASN A 428 1.35 -17.24 -4.53
CA ASN A 428 1.90 -18.53 -4.12
C ASN A 428 1.90 -18.68 -2.60
N GLU A 429 0.98 -19.46 -2.05
CA GLU A 429 0.88 -19.70 -0.61
C GLU A 429 2.14 -20.34 0.00
N LYS A 430 2.87 -21.18 -0.77
CA LYS A 430 4.10 -21.85 -0.31
C LYS A 430 5.24 -20.85 -0.11
N PHE A 431 5.34 -19.84 -0.98
CA PHE A 431 6.43 -18.86 -0.97
C PHE A 431 6.07 -17.55 -0.28
N ALA A 432 4.78 -17.33 0.01
CA ALA A 432 4.27 -16.12 0.63
C ALA A 432 5.09 -15.71 1.85
N GLY A 433 5.54 -14.45 1.84
CA GLY A 433 6.33 -13.88 2.93
C GLY A 433 7.78 -14.38 3.01
N MET A 434 8.27 -15.28 2.17
CA MET A 434 9.70 -15.61 2.16
C MET A 434 10.54 -14.43 1.62
N CYS A 435 11.65 -14.12 2.29
CA CYS A 435 12.53 -13.00 1.98
C CYS A 435 14.01 -13.33 2.18
N GLY A 436 14.87 -12.50 1.61
CA GLY A 436 16.33 -12.62 1.71
C GLY A 436 16.92 -13.55 0.65
N LYS A 437 18.25 -13.69 0.69
CA LYS A 437 19.03 -14.36 -0.36
C LYS A 437 18.91 -15.89 -0.36
N SER A 438 18.36 -16.46 0.70
CA SER A 438 18.04 -17.89 0.80
C SER A 438 16.62 -18.24 0.34
N ALA A 439 15.78 -17.24 0.02
CA ALA A 439 14.40 -17.47 -0.42
C ALA A 439 14.30 -17.73 -1.94
N PRO A 440 13.22 -18.40 -2.41
CA PRO A 440 12.94 -18.55 -3.83
C PRO A 440 12.84 -17.19 -4.54
N LEU A 441 13.48 -17.07 -5.70
CA LEU A 441 13.51 -15.81 -6.45
C LEU A 441 12.11 -15.39 -6.89
N TYR A 442 11.75 -14.12 -6.69
CA TYR A 442 10.54 -13.53 -7.24
C TYR A 442 10.87 -12.82 -8.55
N ASN A 443 10.33 -13.28 -9.69
CA ASN A 443 10.62 -12.72 -11.02
C ASN A 443 12.13 -12.53 -11.31
N GLY A 444 12.96 -13.47 -10.81
CA GLY A 444 14.41 -13.45 -10.96
C GLY A 444 15.18 -12.57 -9.96
N TYR A 445 14.49 -11.86 -9.06
CA TYR A 445 15.08 -11.07 -7.99
C TYR A 445 15.16 -11.85 -6.69
N TYR A 446 16.15 -11.54 -5.85
CA TYR A 446 16.10 -11.93 -4.45
C TYR A 446 14.92 -11.22 -3.78
N PRO A 447 14.00 -11.95 -3.15
CA PRO A 447 12.80 -11.35 -2.60
C PRO A 447 13.13 -10.49 -1.38
N VAL A 448 12.51 -9.32 -1.32
CA VAL A 448 12.49 -8.43 -0.15
C VAL A 448 11.12 -8.54 0.52
N CYS A 449 10.92 -7.79 1.60
CA CYS A 449 9.61 -7.57 2.16
C CYS A 449 9.02 -6.26 1.65
N ASP A 450 7.69 -6.14 1.65
CA ASP A 450 7.00 -4.96 1.13
C ASP A 450 7.29 -3.74 2.04
N PRO A 451 8.08 -2.74 1.59
CA PRO A 451 8.46 -1.60 2.42
C PRO A 451 7.25 -0.73 2.83
N GLU A 452 6.14 -0.86 2.11
CA GLU A 452 4.91 -0.10 2.31
C GLU A 452 3.89 -0.87 3.15
N ASP A 453 4.08 -2.17 3.42
CA ASP A 453 3.18 -2.96 4.27
C ASP A 453 3.66 -2.98 5.74
N THR A 454 2.99 -2.26 6.63
CA THR A 454 3.37 -2.20 8.05
C THR A 454 3.21 -3.53 8.81
N ALA A 455 2.53 -4.52 8.24
CA ALA A 455 2.41 -5.86 8.80
C ALA A 455 3.56 -6.79 8.35
N PHE A 456 4.16 -6.51 7.19
CA PHE A 456 5.11 -7.40 6.53
C PHE A 456 6.32 -6.65 5.94
N SER A 457 6.80 -5.60 6.60
CA SER A 457 7.89 -4.74 6.09
C SER A 457 9.29 -5.15 6.56
N CYS A 458 9.40 -6.05 7.54
CA CYS A 458 10.68 -6.50 8.06
C CYS A 458 10.97 -7.95 7.66
N CYS A 459 12.16 -8.21 7.12
CA CYS A 459 12.65 -9.57 6.90
C CYS A 459 13.36 -10.07 8.16
N GLY A 460 12.77 -11.05 8.83
CA GLY A 460 13.34 -11.64 10.04
C GLY A 460 14.47 -12.62 9.75
N LYS A 461 15.22 -12.99 10.81
CA LYS A 461 16.40 -13.89 10.73
C LYS A 461 16.16 -15.26 10.07
N TYR A 462 14.91 -15.74 10.04
CA TYR A 462 14.57 -17.02 9.40
C TYR A 462 14.14 -16.86 7.93
N GLY A 463 14.29 -15.67 7.34
CA GLY A 463 13.94 -15.39 5.95
C GLY A 463 12.43 -15.30 5.70
N TYR A 464 11.69 -14.75 6.66
CA TYR A 464 10.25 -14.49 6.53
C TYR A 464 9.91 -13.04 6.88
N CYS A 465 8.98 -12.47 6.13
CA CYS A 465 8.44 -11.13 6.31
C CYS A 465 7.47 -11.10 7.48
N GLY A 466 7.55 -10.05 8.27
CA GLY A 466 6.64 -9.79 9.37
C GLY A 466 6.88 -8.42 9.97
N ASN A 467 6.46 -8.26 11.23
CA ASN A 467 6.63 -7.03 11.98
C ASN A 467 6.91 -7.28 13.46
N GLY A 468 7.35 -6.23 14.15
CA GLY A 468 7.69 -6.27 15.56
C GLY A 468 9.10 -6.81 15.84
N PRO A 469 9.47 -6.92 17.12
CA PRO A 469 10.87 -7.11 17.51
C PRO A 469 11.52 -8.38 16.96
N GLU A 470 10.75 -9.46 16.78
CA GLU A 470 11.25 -10.72 16.23
C GLU A 470 11.68 -10.62 14.75
N TYR A 471 11.08 -9.69 14.00
CA TYR A 471 11.31 -9.52 12.55
C TYR A 471 12.13 -8.28 12.22
N CYS A 472 12.07 -7.24 13.07
CA CYS A 472 12.69 -5.96 12.82
C CYS A 472 13.91 -5.68 13.72
N ASP A 473 13.94 -6.23 14.94
CA ASP A 473 14.92 -5.86 15.98
C ASP A 473 15.90 -7.01 16.28
N CYS A 474 16.46 -7.61 15.24
CA CYS A 474 17.54 -8.60 15.35
C CYS A 474 18.76 -8.23 14.48
N PRO A 475 19.98 -8.70 14.81
CA PRO A 475 21.18 -8.37 14.05
C PRO A 475 21.11 -8.71 12.56
N GLU A 476 20.43 -9.81 12.22
CA GLU A 476 20.25 -10.31 10.86
C GLU A 476 19.00 -9.75 10.17
N CYS A 477 18.18 -8.97 10.89
CA CYS A 477 16.90 -8.48 10.41
C CYS A 477 17.10 -7.28 9.46
N VAL A 478 16.23 -7.18 8.46
CA VAL A 478 16.18 -6.02 7.55
C VAL A 478 14.81 -5.36 7.62
N ASP A 479 14.75 -4.16 8.18
CA ASP A 479 13.54 -3.34 8.28
C ASP A 479 13.40 -2.44 7.04
N TYR A 480 12.74 -2.93 6.00
CA TYR A 480 12.49 -2.16 4.78
C TYR A 480 11.48 -1.04 5.00
N GLY A 481 10.62 -1.11 6.03
CA GLY A 481 9.68 -0.03 6.34
C GLY A 481 10.39 1.23 6.84
N LYS A 482 11.41 1.05 7.68
CA LYS A 482 12.23 2.14 8.22
C LYS A 482 13.37 2.55 7.27
N TYR A 483 13.94 1.59 6.54
CA TYR A 483 15.07 1.78 5.62
C TYR A 483 14.74 1.22 4.23
N PRO A 484 13.76 1.81 3.51
CA PRO A 484 13.30 1.29 2.21
C PRO A 484 14.41 1.25 1.15
N GLU A 485 15.45 2.08 1.28
CA GLU A 485 16.64 2.06 0.44
C GLU A 485 17.39 0.71 0.46
N MET A 486 17.29 -0.06 1.55
CA MET A 486 17.94 -1.37 1.67
C MET A 486 17.40 -2.38 0.65
N ALA A 487 16.22 -2.16 0.08
CA ALA A 487 15.67 -2.99 -0.98
C ALA A 487 16.46 -2.92 -2.30
N LEU A 488 17.37 -1.94 -2.43
CA LEU A 488 18.28 -1.78 -3.57
C LEU A 488 19.70 -2.28 -3.29
N ASN A 489 19.96 -2.87 -2.13
CA ASN A 489 21.28 -3.40 -1.82
C ASN A 489 21.64 -4.54 -2.78
N GLU A 490 22.72 -4.36 -3.52
CA GLU A 490 23.22 -5.36 -4.47
C GLU A 490 23.85 -6.57 -3.74
N PRO A 491 23.81 -7.76 -4.35
CA PRO A 491 23.15 -8.05 -5.62
C PRO A 491 21.63 -8.20 -5.45
N ILE A 492 20.85 -7.55 -6.31
CA ILE A 492 19.37 -7.65 -6.31
C ILE A 492 18.87 -8.88 -7.08
N LYS A 493 19.73 -9.46 -7.93
CA LYS A 493 19.53 -10.73 -8.66
C LYS A 493 20.75 -11.62 -8.45
N PRO A 494 20.64 -12.94 -8.54
CA PRO A 494 21.79 -13.82 -8.44
C PRO A 494 22.93 -13.44 -9.39
N SER A 495 24.15 -13.35 -8.85
CA SER A 495 25.37 -13.12 -9.63
C SER A 495 25.80 -14.32 -10.47
N SER A 496 25.23 -15.50 -10.17
CA SER A 496 25.47 -16.76 -10.87
C SER A 496 24.19 -17.59 -10.96
N ILE A 497 24.20 -18.63 -11.80
CA ILE A 497 23.08 -19.57 -11.92
C ILE A 497 22.83 -20.22 -10.57
N VAL A 498 21.56 -20.26 -10.15
CA VAL A 498 21.13 -20.88 -8.88
C VAL A 498 21.51 -22.36 -8.86
N LYS A 499 22.39 -22.71 -7.92
CA LYS A 499 22.89 -24.08 -7.68
C LYS A 499 22.86 -24.44 -6.19
N TRP A 500 21.96 -23.82 -5.44
CA TRP A 500 21.80 -24.04 -4.00
C TRP A 500 20.34 -24.32 -3.69
N TYR A 501 20.09 -24.92 -2.52
CA TYR A 501 18.73 -25.09 -2.02
C TYR A 501 18.22 -23.81 -1.37
N THR A 502 17.02 -23.39 -1.77
CA THR A 502 16.28 -22.29 -1.16
C THR A 502 15.45 -22.77 0.04
N ASN A 503 14.92 -21.82 0.82
CA ASN A 503 14.16 -22.08 2.05
C ASN A 503 12.92 -22.96 1.87
N ASP A 504 12.42 -23.11 0.65
CA ASP A 504 11.26 -23.94 0.32
C ASP A 504 11.61 -25.41 0.05
N ALA A 505 12.90 -25.76 0.04
CA ALA A 505 13.37 -27.13 -0.12
C ALA A 505 12.89 -28.02 1.04
N GLU A 506 12.95 -29.34 0.87
CA GLU A 506 12.59 -30.29 1.93
C GLU A 506 13.56 -30.22 3.12
N GLU A 507 13.12 -30.75 4.25
CA GLU A 507 13.97 -30.91 5.42
C GLU A 507 15.24 -31.70 5.07
N GLY A 508 16.38 -31.27 5.62
CA GLY A 508 17.69 -31.86 5.31
C GLY A 508 18.37 -31.32 4.03
N LYS A 509 17.68 -30.55 3.18
CA LYS A 509 18.28 -29.87 2.01
C LYS A 509 18.62 -28.39 2.28
N ARG A 510 17.81 -27.69 3.09
CA ARG A 510 17.96 -26.25 3.39
C ARG A 510 19.28 -25.92 4.05
N GLY A 511 20.00 -24.91 3.55
CA GLY A 511 21.27 -24.45 4.13
C GLY A 511 22.38 -25.51 4.04
N ARG A 512 22.28 -26.47 3.12
CA ARG A 512 23.26 -27.54 2.95
C ARG A 512 23.93 -27.49 1.58
N CYS A 513 25.11 -28.10 1.52
CA CYS A 513 26.00 -28.06 0.36
C CYS A 513 26.92 -29.29 0.30
N GLY A 514 27.54 -29.49 -0.85
CA GLY A 514 28.57 -30.50 -1.04
C GLY A 514 28.04 -31.92 -1.24
N ARG A 515 28.93 -32.89 -1.03
CA ARG A 515 28.73 -34.29 -1.45
C ARG A 515 27.88 -35.13 -0.50
N ASN A 516 27.60 -34.59 0.69
CA ASN A 516 26.87 -35.27 1.75
C ASN A 516 25.38 -34.91 1.77
N VAL A 517 24.88 -34.22 0.75
CA VAL A 517 23.47 -33.89 0.59
C VAL A 517 22.90 -34.43 -0.72
N PRO A 518 21.58 -34.60 -0.81
CA PRO A 518 20.92 -35.02 -2.04
C PRO A 518 21.37 -34.16 -3.23
N LEU A 519 21.43 -34.78 -4.42
CA LEU A 519 21.67 -34.03 -5.65
C LEU A 519 20.46 -33.13 -5.93
N MET A 520 20.73 -32.00 -6.57
CA MET A 520 19.68 -31.18 -7.17
C MET A 520 19.07 -31.93 -8.37
N ASP A 521 17.90 -31.49 -8.84
CA ASP A 521 17.15 -32.17 -9.91
C ASP A 521 17.93 -32.24 -11.23
N ASN A 522 18.89 -31.35 -11.44
CA ASN A 522 19.81 -31.36 -12.59
C ASN A 522 20.99 -32.34 -12.42
N GLY A 523 21.05 -33.11 -11.33
CA GLY A 523 22.13 -34.06 -11.03
C GLY A 523 23.40 -33.43 -10.44
N GLU A 524 23.43 -32.11 -10.20
CA GLU A 524 24.58 -31.43 -9.59
C GLU A 524 24.49 -31.41 -8.06
N TYR A 525 25.66 -31.32 -7.39
CA TYR A 525 25.72 -31.09 -5.94
C TYR A 525 25.40 -29.62 -5.63
N ALA A 526 24.58 -29.41 -4.60
CA ALA A 526 24.29 -28.07 -4.12
C ALA A 526 25.56 -27.36 -3.61
N ILE A 527 25.69 -26.08 -3.94
CA ILE A 527 26.67 -25.16 -3.36
C ILE A 527 25.99 -24.26 -2.33
N CYS A 528 26.76 -23.35 -1.73
CA CYS A 528 26.20 -22.26 -0.96
C CYS A 528 26.01 -21.01 -1.83
N ASN A 529 25.05 -20.16 -1.47
CA ASN A 529 24.76 -18.96 -2.26
C ASN A 529 25.93 -17.96 -2.15
N PRO A 530 26.69 -17.68 -3.24
CA PRO A 530 27.83 -16.77 -3.20
C PRO A 530 27.47 -15.33 -2.83
N ASP A 531 26.20 -14.96 -3.02
CA ASP A 531 25.70 -13.63 -2.74
C ASP A 531 25.25 -13.46 -1.28
N ASP A 532 25.00 -14.55 -0.55
CA ASP A 532 24.50 -14.50 0.83
C ASP A 532 25.64 -14.31 1.83
N ASP A 533 25.82 -13.09 2.36
CA ASP A 533 26.90 -12.75 3.28
C ASP A 533 26.87 -13.58 4.58
N ALA A 534 25.73 -14.18 4.94
CA ALA A 534 25.63 -15.06 6.10
C ALA A 534 25.99 -16.52 5.78
N ALA A 535 25.92 -16.94 4.51
CA ALA A 535 25.92 -18.34 4.12
C ALA A 535 26.62 -18.63 2.77
N TYR A 536 27.76 -18.01 2.48
CA TYR A 536 28.49 -18.16 1.21
C TYR A 536 29.61 -19.22 1.21
N CYS A 537 29.91 -19.85 2.35
CA CYS A 537 30.92 -20.90 2.45
C CYS A 537 30.30 -22.25 2.84
N CYS A 538 30.85 -23.34 2.31
CA CYS A 538 30.46 -24.70 2.67
C CYS A 538 31.47 -25.36 3.61
N SER A 539 31.01 -25.77 4.79
CA SER A 539 31.80 -26.56 5.74
C SER A 539 32.02 -27.99 5.26
N LEU A 540 33.00 -28.69 5.86
CA LEU A 540 33.25 -30.11 5.59
C LEU A 540 32.03 -31.01 5.91
N ALA A 541 31.21 -30.61 6.89
CA ALA A 541 29.97 -31.30 7.25
C ALA A 541 28.80 -31.03 6.25
N GLY A 542 29.03 -30.18 5.25
CA GLY A 542 28.05 -29.84 4.21
C GLY A 542 26.99 -28.86 4.68
N TYR A 543 27.34 -27.90 5.54
CA TYR A 543 26.48 -26.80 5.94
C TYR A 543 26.99 -25.48 5.36
N CYS A 544 26.05 -24.62 4.97
CA CYS A 544 26.35 -23.27 4.53
C CYS A 544 26.47 -22.31 5.72
N GLY A 545 27.48 -21.45 5.68
CA GLY A 545 27.72 -20.44 6.70
C GLY A 545 28.82 -19.47 6.27
N SER A 546 29.23 -18.60 7.19
CA SER A 546 30.22 -17.55 6.95
C SER A 546 31.33 -17.50 8.01
N SER A 547 31.35 -18.44 8.97
CA SER A 547 32.38 -18.50 10.00
C SER A 547 33.68 -19.13 9.47
N ASN A 548 34.77 -19.00 10.23
CA ASN A 548 36.05 -19.63 9.89
C ASN A 548 35.93 -21.15 9.72
N GLU A 549 35.05 -21.82 10.47
CA GLU A 549 34.79 -23.26 10.35
C GLU A 549 34.11 -23.64 9.03
N HIS A 550 33.45 -22.69 8.37
CA HIS A 550 32.82 -22.87 7.06
C HIS A 550 33.74 -22.46 5.91
N CYS A 551 34.58 -21.44 6.11
CA CYS A 551 35.36 -20.84 5.02
C CYS A 551 36.83 -21.28 4.98
N LEU A 552 37.45 -21.59 6.13
CA LEU A 552 38.90 -21.77 6.25
C LEU A 552 39.32 -23.20 6.62
N CYS A 553 38.38 -24.13 6.75
CA CYS A 553 38.72 -25.53 7.02
C CYS A 553 39.34 -26.21 5.79
N ASP A 554 40.09 -27.28 6.01
CA ASP A 554 40.58 -28.11 4.91
C ASP A 554 39.40 -28.78 4.18
N GLY A 555 39.32 -28.60 2.86
CA GLY A 555 38.18 -29.01 2.02
C GLY A 555 36.96 -28.08 2.04
N CYS A 556 36.96 -27.00 2.83
CA CYS A 556 35.93 -25.95 2.77
C CYS A 556 35.98 -25.19 1.44
N VAL A 557 34.84 -24.67 0.99
CA VAL A 557 34.74 -23.89 -0.26
C VAL A 557 34.07 -22.56 0.00
N ASN A 558 34.78 -21.47 -0.29
CA ASN A 558 34.24 -20.12 -0.33
C ASN A 558 33.70 -19.83 -1.74
N PHE A 559 32.37 -19.78 -1.91
CA PHE A 559 31.75 -19.57 -3.22
C PHE A 559 31.75 -18.11 -3.67
N LYS A 560 31.94 -17.15 -2.76
CA LYS A 560 32.12 -15.74 -3.13
C LYS A 560 33.42 -15.54 -3.92
N GLU A 561 34.46 -16.29 -3.56
CA GLU A 561 35.73 -16.31 -4.30
C GLU A 561 35.71 -17.29 -5.49
N LYS A 562 34.95 -18.39 -5.39
CA LYS A 562 34.89 -19.45 -6.40
C LYS A 562 33.44 -19.73 -6.87
N PRO A 563 32.73 -18.77 -7.48
CA PRO A 563 31.31 -18.91 -7.83
C PRO A 563 31.03 -19.99 -8.88
N ASN A 564 32.03 -20.34 -9.68
CA ASN A 564 31.94 -21.38 -10.71
C ASN A 564 32.38 -22.76 -10.22
N TYR A 565 32.74 -22.92 -8.94
CA TYR A 565 33.15 -24.20 -8.40
C TYR A 565 32.03 -25.24 -8.53
N LYS A 566 32.39 -26.44 -8.96
CA LYS A 566 31.51 -27.61 -9.01
C LYS A 566 32.16 -28.75 -8.25
N TYR A 567 31.42 -29.40 -7.36
CA TYR A 567 31.90 -30.62 -6.74
C TYR A 567 31.98 -31.73 -7.79
N SER A 568 33.17 -32.32 -7.93
CA SER A 568 33.34 -33.56 -8.68
C SER A 568 32.62 -34.71 -7.97
N HIS A 569 32.03 -35.63 -8.75
CA HIS A 569 31.57 -36.90 -8.22
C HIS A 569 32.75 -37.67 -7.64
N ILE A 570 32.60 -38.11 -6.39
CA ILE A 570 33.58 -38.97 -5.75
C ILE A 570 33.15 -40.40 -5.88
N TYR A 571 34.11 -41.23 -6.22
CA TYR A 571 33.92 -42.65 -6.43
C TYR A 571 34.53 -43.44 -5.28
N TRP A 572 34.71 -42.86 -4.09
CA TRP A 572 35.32 -43.53 -2.92
C TRP A 572 34.53 -43.23 -1.64
N TRP A 573 34.69 -44.09 -0.63
CA TRP A 573 34.11 -43.85 0.69
C TRP A 573 34.85 -42.73 1.42
N THR A 574 34.12 -41.73 1.87
CA THR A 574 34.64 -40.74 2.82
C THR A 574 34.33 -41.17 4.25
N TYR A 575 35.18 -40.75 5.19
CA TYR A 575 34.98 -41.01 6.61
C TYR A 575 33.62 -40.49 7.10
N SER A 576 33.16 -39.33 6.60
CA SER A 576 31.86 -38.75 6.95
C SER A 576 30.67 -39.58 6.45
N GLN A 577 30.80 -40.26 5.31
CA GLN A 577 29.73 -41.10 4.75
C GLN A 577 29.68 -42.47 5.45
N SER A 578 30.83 -43.07 5.73
CA SER A 578 30.92 -44.35 6.43
C SER A 578 32.31 -44.53 7.04
N PRO A 579 32.48 -44.30 8.35
CA PRO A 579 33.75 -44.54 9.03
C PRO A 579 34.26 -45.97 8.83
N GLN A 580 33.32 -46.92 8.75
CA GLN A 580 33.61 -48.36 8.62
C GLN A 580 34.05 -48.77 7.21
N ASN A 581 33.65 -48.02 6.18
CA ASN A 581 34.00 -48.31 4.78
C ASN A 581 35.04 -47.34 4.22
N SER A 582 35.35 -46.26 4.93
CA SER A 582 36.39 -45.31 4.55
C SER A 582 37.70 -46.04 4.27
N GLY A 583 38.27 -45.79 3.09
CA GLY A 583 39.49 -46.45 2.62
C GLY A 583 39.29 -47.82 1.98
N LYS A 584 38.07 -48.38 1.88
CA LYS A 584 37.82 -49.60 1.10
C LYS A 584 37.60 -49.30 -0.39
N CYS A 585 38.14 -50.13 -1.26
CA CYS A 585 38.09 -49.98 -2.72
C CYS A 585 37.98 -51.35 -3.42
N GLY A 586 37.68 -51.33 -4.72
CA GLY A 586 37.65 -52.51 -5.56
C GLY A 586 36.34 -53.29 -5.53
N LYS A 587 36.25 -54.34 -6.36
CA LYS A 587 35.00 -55.06 -6.66
C LYS A 587 34.29 -55.64 -5.43
N ASN A 588 35.06 -56.03 -4.41
CA ASN A 588 34.57 -56.65 -3.19
C ASN A 588 34.19 -55.65 -2.09
N ALA A 589 34.52 -54.37 -2.25
CA ALA A 589 34.13 -53.36 -1.28
C ALA A 589 32.62 -53.05 -1.38
N PRO A 590 31.96 -52.66 -0.27
CA PRO A 590 30.58 -52.19 -0.29
C PRO A 590 30.40 -51.09 -1.35
N LYS A 591 29.40 -51.27 -2.24
CA LYS A 591 29.15 -50.33 -3.33
C LYS A 591 28.68 -48.97 -2.78
N LEU A 592 29.04 -47.91 -3.50
CA LEU A 592 28.49 -46.57 -3.29
C LEU A 592 27.04 -46.52 -3.82
N LEU A 593 26.39 -45.35 -3.71
CA LEU A 593 25.10 -45.11 -4.36
C LEU A 593 25.15 -45.49 -5.86
N ASN A 594 24.02 -45.94 -6.39
CA ASN A 594 23.85 -46.41 -7.78
C ASN A 594 24.75 -47.61 -8.16
N ASN A 595 25.06 -48.50 -7.19
CA ASN A 595 25.88 -49.71 -7.37
C ASN A 595 27.31 -49.46 -7.86
N VAL A 596 27.83 -48.24 -7.69
CA VAL A 596 29.17 -47.88 -8.16
C VAL A 596 30.25 -48.52 -7.29
N ILE A 597 31.24 -49.12 -7.94
CA ILE A 597 32.37 -49.77 -7.26
C ILE A 597 33.32 -48.70 -6.73
N PRO A 598 33.66 -48.69 -5.42
CA PRO A 598 34.51 -47.65 -4.89
C PRO A 598 35.96 -47.78 -5.38
N ILE A 599 36.57 -46.65 -5.70
CA ILE A 599 37.98 -46.45 -6.01
C ILE A 599 38.70 -45.78 -4.82
N CYS A 600 39.93 -45.35 -5.02
CA CYS A 600 40.66 -44.51 -4.07
C CYS A 600 40.70 -43.06 -4.56
N ASN A 601 40.83 -42.10 -3.64
CA ASN A 601 40.85 -40.68 -3.97
C ASN A 601 42.10 -40.36 -4.82
N PRO A 602 41.97 -40.02 -6.11
CA PRO A 602 43.11 -39.72 -6.99
C PRO A 602 43.97 -38.55 -6.50
N GLU A 603 43.37 -37.63 -5.75
CA GLU A 603 44.01 -36.43 -5.23
C GLU A 603 44.69 -36.64 -3.87
N SER A 604 44.50 -37.81 -3.24
CA SER A 604 45.08 -38.09 -1.93
C SER A 604 46.56 -38.44 -2.04
N GLU A 605 47.43 -37.69 -1.37
CA GLU A 605 48.86 -38.05 -1.32
C GLU A 605 49.11 -39.41 -0.64
N ASN A 606 48.25 -39.80 0.30
CA ASN A 606 48.49 -40.99 1.14
C ASN A 606 47.58 -42.19 0.81
N ALA A 607 46.57 -42.02 -0.05
CA ALA A 607 45.54 -43.04 -0.27
C ALA A 607 44.95 -42.99 -1.69
N HIS A 608 45.80 -42.92 -2.72
CA HIS A 608 45.40 -42.89 -4.13
C HIS A 608 45.50 -44.24 -4.86
N CYS A 609 46.04 -45.27 -4.22
CA CYS A 609 46.18 -46.60 -4.83
C CYS A 609 45.30 -47.63 -4.13
N CYS A 610 44.62 -48.48 -4.89
CA CYS A 610 43.84 -49.60 -4.38
C CYS A 610 44.64 -50.90 -4.44
N SER A 611 44.87 -51.52 -3.29
CA SER A 611 45.51 -52.83 -3.19
C SER A 611 44.59 -53.97 -3.65
N VAL A 612 45.16 -55.14 -3.97
CA VAL A 612 44.40 -56.38 -4.24
C VAL A 612 43.51 -56.82 -3.08
N ASN A 613 43.83 -56.40 -1.84
CA ASN A 613 43.04 -56.68 -0.65
C ASN A 613 41.84 -55.71 -0.49
N GLY A 614 41.67 -54.75 -1.41
CA GLY A 614 40.54 -53.83 -1.42
C GLY A 614 40.67 -52.66 -0.44
N TRP A 615 41.91 -52.21 -0.18
CA TRP A 615 42.19 -51.05 0.68
C TRP A 615 43.00 -49.98 -0.05
N CYS A 616 42.65 -48.73 0.21
CA CYS A 616 43.34 -47.55 -0.27
C CYS A 616 44.57 -47.24 0.58
N GLY A 617 45.66 -46.91 -0.10
CA GLY A 617 46.93 -46.54 0.53
C GLY A 617 47.91 -45.97 -0.49
N THR A 618 49.18 -45.97 -0.12
CA THR A 618 50.30 -45.57 -0.97
C THR A 618 51.51 -46.48 -0.70
N GLY A 619 52.49 -46.47 -1.59
CA GLY A 619 53.67 -47.35 -1.56
C GLY A 619 53.49 -48.64 -2.36
N ALA A 620 54.56 -49.43 -2.45
CA ALA A 620 54.65 -50.59 -3.35
C ALA A 620 53.54 -51.63 -3.13
N GLU A 621 53.15 -51.87 -1.88
CA GLU A 621 52.07 -52.83 -1.53
C GLU A 621 50.69 -52.43 -2.08
N TYR A 622 50.46 -51.14 -2.31
CA TYR A 622 49.18 -50.60 -2.77
C TYR A 622 49.19 -50.18 -4.24
N CYS A 623 50.35 -49.72 -4.75
CA CYS A 623 50.45 -49.11 -6.07
C CYS A 623 51.16 -50.01 -7.10
N GLU A 624 52.03 -50.92 -6.68
CA GLU A 624 52.94 -51.67 -7.58
C GLU A 624 52.66 -53.19 -7.58
N CYS A 625 51.73 -53.65 -6.75
CA CYS A 625 51.38 -55.06 -6.72
C CYS A 625 50.65 -55.50 -8.00
N PRO A 626 50.76 -56.79 -8.42
CA PRO A 626 49.96 -57.31 -9.53
C PRO A 626 48.46 -57.18 -9.23
N GLY A 627 47.73 -56.39 -10.02
CA GLY A 627 46.30 -56.11 -9.84
C GLY A 627 45.98 -54.89 -8.97
N CYS A 628 46.99 -54.22 -8.41
CA CYS A 628 46.83 -52.90 -7.79
C CYS A 628 46.44 -51.85 -8.84
N VAL A 629 45.67 -50.84 -8.43
CA VAL A 629 45.28 -49.73 -9.30
C VAL A 629 45.71 -48.41 -8.69
N ASP A 630 46.59 -47.70 -9.39
CA ASP A 630 47.00 -46.33 -9.07
C ASP A 630 46.05 -45.34 -9.77
N PHE A 631 45.16 -44.71 -8.99
CA PHE A 631 44.20 -43.74 -9.50
C PHE A 631 44.80 -42.36 -9.72
N LYS A 632 45.97 -42.05 -9.14
CA LYS A 632 46.69 -40.81 -9.45
C LYS A 632 47.24 -40.86 -10.88
N LYS A 633 47.67 -42.04 -11.34
CA LYS A 633 48.05 -42.29 -12.74
C LYS A 633 46.87 -42.54 -13.67
N ASN A 634 45.79 -43.13 -13.16
CA ASN A 634 44.61 -43.52 -13.96
C ASN A 634 43.30 -42.98 -13.33
N PRO A 635 43.08 -41.66 -13.30
CA PRO A 635 41.95 -41.05 -12.59
C PRO A 635 40.58 -41.45 -13.16
N ASP A 636 40.52 -41.79 -14.45
CA ASP A 636 39.29 -42.19 -15.14
C ASP A 636 39.01 -43.69 -15.06
N TYR A 637 39.94 -44.50 -14.54
CA TYR A 637 39.73 -45.95 -14.41
C TYR A 637 38.56 -46.24 -13.48
N ARG A 638 37.66 -47.14 -13.90
CA ARG A 638 36.58 -47.67 -13.08
C ARG A 638 36.64 -49.19 -13.15
N PHE A 639 36.35 -49.84 -12.02
CA PHE A 639 36.26 -51.28 -11.99
C PHE A 639 34.99 -51.73 -12.73
N ASP A 640 35.13 -52.67 -13.65
CA ASP A 640 34.01 -53.33 -14.33
C ASP A 640 33.08 -54.09 -13.37
#